data_AF-L1MLE6-F1
#
_entry.id   AF-L1MLE6-F1
#
_cell.length_a   1.000
_cell.length_b   1.000
_cell.length_c   1.000
_cell.angle_alpha   90.00
_cell.angle_beta   90.00
_cell.angle_gamma   90.00
#
_symmetry.space_group_name_H-M   'P 1'
#
loop_
_entity.id
_entity.type
_entity.pdbx_description
1 polymer ?
#
loop_
_entity_poly.entity_id
_entity_poly.type
_entity_poly.pdbx_seq_one_letter_code
_entity_poly.pdbx_strand_id
1 'polypeptide(L)'
;MPELSGNSNTTVTLRPVSQRVPVVFAFVAIGALLLVVGPLVALGLRIPWSTVWSIAREADTITMVKVTLTSAAWAAAITTVLGVALAVWLSGMQRGAGVVRLLVFLPLAMPPVVGGLALTAALGRRGITAPLLNALGLQFAFAFPGVVLAHVFVGLPFVVASVDSALRQIDREVMASAAGVGMSPWAITWKILLPALSPSIAAGASLAFARSLGEFGTTLTFAGSLPGVTRTMPVGIYVEREVNQQRAYVLAAILIMLAVLSLIAAALPTFMARQPRQCPRAIGTLDVDRFRELTSPTSGGVDVTVRYGSVDTRFPANKLTAIIGPNGSGKTTLTRLLTGRLRGATVTPKRGIVLLTQAPGLPPTATVSQAVTMSTRSATLTAQLLDAAGLTELANVPIPALSGGQAAQVALVRALGARPAVLVLDEPLAAVDVESTFRWRQLLHATAGDRTTIMVTHDPIDLSGMADHVVVMENGVVVADDAAEEIVQHPPTAFVSTLLSVNRIVGDVSAVENNVVTVQSGDITIVGILFSDVAPQVGDTTTVTFLPNAVTLRTVSAEADEHNESARNVWKGTVTSIDAVNHGIGAASHVVVTVSIGQVYVMASITANSALTLGLEVGMTVECVIKALNINVHNVHAQKKS
;
A
#
# COMPACT_ATOMS: atom_id res chain seq x y z
N MET A 1 -29.40 -30.03 14.84
CA MET A 1 -29.77 -28.81 14.09
C MET A 1 -31.24 -28.52 14.34
N PRO A 2 -31.60 -27.39 14.98
CA PRO A 2 -32.94 -26.85 14.85
C PRO A 2 -32.97 -25.81 13.71
N GLU A 3 -34.05 -25.86 12.93
CA GLU A 3 -34.38 -24.95 11.83
C GLU A 3 -34.47 -23.49 12.32
N LEU A 4 -33.74 -22.61 11.65
CA LEU A 4 -33.92 -21.15 11.74
C LEU A 4 -34.79 -20.69 10.57
N SER A 5 -36.09 -20.98 10.62
CA SER A 5 -37.09 -20.24 9.86
C SER A 5 -37.47 -18.97 10.64
N GLY A 6 -36.63 -17.94 10.52
CA GLY A 6 -36.77 -16.66 11.24
C GLY A 6 -37.00 -15.50 10.28
N ASN A 7 -38.27 -15.23 9.98
CA ASN A 7 -38.72 -14.04 9.28
C ASN A 7 -38.50 -12.80 10.18
N SER A 8 -37.39 -12.07 10.02
CA SER A 8 -37.27 -10.68 10.51
C SER A 8 -36.08 -9.97 9.85
N ASN A 9 -36.38 -8.94 9.06
CA ASN A 9 -35.42 -7.91 8.63
C ASN A 9 -35.02 -7.01 9.81
N THR A 10 -34.63 -7.58 10.95
CA THR A 10 -33.92 -6.86 12.01
C THR A 10 -32.48 -6.71 11.55
N THR A 11 -32.22 -5.64 10.81
CA THR A 11 -30.84 -5.19 10.55
C THR A 11 -30.21 -4.88 11.90
N VAL A 12 -29.46 -5.83 12.45
CA VAL A 12 -28.71 -5.66 13.69
C VAL A 12 -27.73 -4.50 13.47
N THR A 13 -28.02 -3.34 14.04
CA THR A 13 -27.13 -2.18 13.94
C THR A 13 -25.94 -2.40 14.88
N LEU A 14 -24.88 -3.01 14.36
CA LEU A 14 -23.61 -3.14 15.07
C LEU A 14 -23.00 -1.74 15.28
N ARG A 15 -22.73 -1.37 16.54
CA ARG A 15 -22.02 -0.12 16.88
C ARG A 15 -20.58 -0.47 17.29
N PRO A 16 -19.59 0.34 16.88
CA PRO A 16 -18.22 0.12 17.34
C PRO A 16 -18.14 0.24 18.86
N VAL A 17 -17.27 -0.57 19.48
CA VAL A 17 -16.97 -0.48 20.90
C VAL A 17 -16.34 0.88 21.18
N SER A 18 -16.97 1.69 22.03
CA SER A 18 -16.39 2.96 22.47
C SER A 18 -15.21 2.68 23.39
N GLN A 19 -14.03 3.23 23.06
CA GLN A 19 -12.87 3.18 23.95
C GLN A 19 -13.07 4.17 25.10
N ARG A 20 -12.94 3.71 26.36
CA ARG A 20 -13.04 4.58 27.54
C ARG A 20 -11.75 5.38 27.68
N VAL A 21 -11.85 6.71 27.63
CA VAL A 21 -10.73 7.63 27.89
C VAL A 21 -10.55 7.80 29.41
N PRO A 22 -9.33 7.81 29.97
CA PRO A 22 -9.11 8.06 31.39
C PRO A 22 -9.67 9.41 31.84
N VAL A 23 -10.35 9.44 32.99
CA VAL A 23 -11.08 10.62 33.49
C VAL A 23 -10.20 11.86 33.69
N VAL A 24 -8.91 11.67 34.00
CA VAL A 24 -7.95 12.78 34.13
C VAL A 24 -7.87 13.63 32.85
N PHE A 25 -7.92 13.01 31.67
CA PHE A 25 -7.94 13.75 30.40
C PHE A 25 -9.22 14.57 30.21
N ALA A 26 -10.36 14.11 30.74
CA ALA A 26 -11.60 14.88 30.70
C ALA A 26 -11.49 16.16 31.55
N PHE A 27 -10.93 16.07 32.77
CA PHE A 27 -10.72 17.25 33.61
C PHE A 27 -9.76 18.27 32.98
N VAL A 28 -8.64 17.80 32.43
CA VAL A 28 -7.68 18.67 31.72
C VAL A 28 -8.34 19.31 30.50
N ALA A 29 -9.13 18.56 29.74
CA ALA A 29 -9.85 19.08 28.58
C ALA A 29 -10.89 20.15 28.96
N ILE A 30 -11.64 19.96 30.06
CA ILE A 30 -12.56 20.97 30.59
C ILE A 30 -11.81 22.24 31.00
N GLY A 31 -10.68 22.10 31.71
CA GLY A 31 -9.83 23.23 32.08
C GLY A 31 -9.33 24.00 30.87
N ALA A 32 -8.86 23.30 29.83
CA ALA A 32 -8.43 23.91 28.57
C ALA A 32 -9.59 24.62 27.83
N LEU A 33 -10.79 24.02 27.83
CA LEU A 33 -11.97 24.63 27.22
C LEU A 33 -12.37 25.92 27.94
N LEU A 34 -12.37 25.92 29.28
CA LEU A 34 -12.67 27.10 30.08
C LEU A 34 -11.65 28.22 29.86
N LEU A 35 -10.37 27.89 29.68
CA LEU A 35 -9.34 28.88 29.36
C LEU A 35 -9.60 29.61 28.03
N VAL A 36 -10.11 28.89 27.02
CA VAL A 36 -10.42 29.48 25.70
C VAL A 36 -11.76 30.20 25.70
N VAL A 37 -12.81 29.57 26.24
CA VAL A 37 -14.19 30.07 26.17
C VAL A 37 -14.48 31.14 27.23
N GLY A 38 -13.86 31.03 28.41
CA GLY A 38 -14.09 31.94 29.53
C GLY A 38 -13.91 33.42 29.19
N PRO A 39 -12.78 33.85 28.60
CA PRO A 39 -12.57 35.24 28.17
C PRO A 39 -13.60 35.72 27.14
N LEU A 40 -14.04 34.85 26.22
CA LEU A 40 -15.06 35.19 25.23
C LEU A 40 -16.43 35.40 25.88
N VAL A 41 -16.80 34.57 26.86
CA VAL A 41 -18.01 34.75 27.66
C VAL A 41 -17.95 36.05 28.46
N ALA A 42 -16.81 36.33 29.12
CA ALA A 42 -16.62 37.57 29.88
C ALA A 42 -16.70 38.83 28.99
N LEU A 43 -16.14 38.77 27.78
CA LEU A 43 -16.31 39.82 26.77
C LEU A 43 -17.78 39.96 26.38
N GLY A 44 -18.48 38.84 26.17
CA GLY A 44 -19.91 38.75 25.86
C GLY A 44 -20.80 39.51 26.85
N LEU A 45 -20.46 39.44 28.14
CA LEU A 45 -21.17 40.13 29.22
C LEU A 45 -20.94 41.64 29.23
N ARG A 46 -19.86 42.14 28.62
CA ARG A 46 -19.55 43.58 28.53
C ARG A 46 -20.12 44.28 27.29
N ILE A 47 -20.72 43.53 26.36
CA ILE A 47 -21.27 44.08 25.12
C ILE A 47 -22.60 44.80 25.39
N PRO A 48 -22.78 46.05 24.94
CA PRO A 48 -24.07 46.74 24.99
C PRO A 48 -25.00 46.24 23.87
N TRP A 49 -25.65 45.07 24.09
CA TRP A 49 -26.47 44.36 23.11
C TRP A 49 -27.57 45.21 22.44
N SER A 50 -28.12 46.20 23.14
CA SER A 50 -29.13 47.13 22.60
C SER A 50 -28.62 47.99 21.43
N THR A 51 -27.31 48.26 21.40
CA THR A 51 -26.67 49.14 20.40
C THR A 51 -25.97 48.38 19.28
N VAL A 52 -25.91 47.04 19.37
CA VAL A 52 -25.23 46.20 18.37
C VAL A 52 -25.83 46.41 16.99
N TRP A 53 -27.16 46.43 16.89
CA TRP A 53 -27.86 46.59 15.62
C TRP A 53 -27.68 47.98 15.00
N SER A 54 -27.64 49.03 15.82
CA SER A 54 -27.41 50.39 15.33
C SER A 54 -25.98 50.54 14.81
N ILE A 55 -24.98 50.09 15.56
CA ILE A 55 -23.56 50.18 15.18
C ILE A 55 -23.26 49.29 13.96
N ALA A 56 -23.88 48.11 13.87
CA ALA A 56 -23.71 47.21 12.73
C ALA A 56 -24.21 47.81 11.40
N ARG A 57 -25.18 48.72 11.45
CA ARG A 57 -25.75 49.40 10.26
C ARG A 57 -25.02 50.69 9.88
N GLU A 58 -24.04 51.14 10.67
CA GLU A 58 -23.23 52.30 10.33
C GLU A 58 -22.41 52.04 9.06
N ALA A 59 -22.32 53.05 8.19
CA ALA A 59 -21.59 52.94 6.92
C ALA A 59 -20.11 52.56 7.13
N ASP A 60 -19.47 53.09 8.17
CA ASP A 60 -18.09 52.77 8.54
C ASP A 60 -17.92 51.30 8.92
N THR A 61 -18.82 50.77 9.76
CA THR A 61 -18.81 49.37 10.20
C THR A 61 -19.02 48.43 9.02
N ILE A 62 -20.01 48.70 8.16
CA ILE A 62 -20.28 47.90 6.96
C ILE A 62 -19.05 47.90 6.04
N THR A 63 -18.41 49.06 5.88
CA THR A 63 -17.21 49.21 5.05
C THR A 63 -16.04 48.41 5.63
N MET A 64 -15.80 48.47 6.94
CA MET A 64 -14.77 47.67 7.61
C MET A 64 -15.03 46.16 7.49
N VAL A 65 -16.29 45.73 7.67
CA VAL A 65 -16.70 44.32 7.48
C VAL A 65 -16.45 43.90 6.03
N LYS A 66 -16.83 44.72 5.05
CA LYS A 66 -16.62 44.43 3.63
C LYS A 66 -15.15 44.28 3.30
N VAL A 67 -14.29 45.21 3.72
CA VAL A 67 -12.84 45.13 3.49
C VAL A 67 -12.26 43.88 4.15
N THR A 68 -12.70 43.55 5.37
CA THR A 68 -12.23 42.36 6.11
C THR A 68 -12.60 41.06 5.41
N LEU A 69 -13.88 40.88 5.06
CA LEU A 69 -14.35 39.65 4.42
C LEU A 69 -13.78 39.49 3.01
N THR A 70 -13.74 40.56 2.22
CA THR A 70 -13.20 40.50 0.85
C THR A 70 -11.69 40.25 0.84
N SER A 71 -10.92 40.91 1.72
CA SER A 71 -9.48 40.64 1.83
C SER A 71 -9.20 39.23 2.34
N ALA A 72 -9.97 38.72 3.30
CA ALA A 72 -9.84 37.35 3.78
C ALA A 72 -10.22 36.31 2.73
N ALA A 73 -11.27 36.54 1.94
CA ALA A 73 -11.68 35.64 0.86
C ALA A 73 -10.62 35.56 -0.25
N TRP A 74 -10.11 36.71 -0.70
CA TRP A 74 -9.02 36.74 -1.68
C TRP A 74 -7.74 36.10 -1.15
N ALA A 75 -7.37 36.42 0.09
CA ALA A 75 -6.19 35.83 0.72
C ALA A 75 -6.32 34.31 0.84
N ALA A 76 -7.46 33.80 1.30
CA ALA A 76 -7.71 32.36 1.41
C ALA A 76 -7.66 31.66 0.03
N ALA A 77 -8.25 32.25 -1.01
CA ALA A 77 -8.19 31.69 -2.36
C ALA A 77 -6.74 31.61 -2.87
N ILE A 78 -5.99 32.70 -2.75
CA ILE A 78 -4.60 32.79 -3.21
C ILE A 78 -3.69 31.86 -2.39
N THR A 79 -3.79 31.86 -1.06
CA THR A 79 -2.99 30.95 -0.21
C THR A 79 -3.32 29.50 -0.47
N THR A 80 -4.57 29.17 -0.78
CA THR A 80 -4.95 27.79 -1.11
C THR A 80 -4.26 27.34 -2.39
N VAL A 81 -4.34 28.14 -3.46
CA VAL A 81 -3.70 27.80 -4.74
C VAL A 81 -2.18 27.70 -4.58
N LEU A 82 -1.55 28.72 -3.99
CA LEU A 82 -0.10 28.76 -3.80
C LEU A 82 0.38 27.69 -2.83
N GLY A 83 -0.32 27.48 -1.72
CA GLY A 83 0.05 26.52 -0.68
C GLY A 83 -0.09 25.08 -1.15
N VAL A 84 -1.14 24.74 -1.89
CA VAL A 84 -1.30 23.42 -2.52
C VAL A 84 -0.21 23.17 -3.54
N ALA A 85 0.03 24.13 -4.45
CA ALA A 85 1.09 23.99 -5.46
C ALA A 85 2.47 23.80 -4.81
N LEU A 86 2.78 24.59 -3.79
CA LEU A 86 4.04 24.53 -3.05
C LEU A 86 4.18 23.19 -2.30
N ALA A 87 3.15 22.73 -1.60
CA ALA A 87 3.18 21.46 -0.87
C ALA A 87 3.33 20.26 -1.82
N VAL A 88 2.62 20.25 -2.95
CA VAL A 88 2.74 19.19 -3.96
C VAL A 88 4.14 19.21 -4.58
N TRP A 89 4.70 20.38 -4.90
CA TRP A 89 6.07 20.50 -5.40
C TRP A 89 7.10 19.98 -4.39
N LEU A 90 6.96 20.36 -3.11
CA LEU A 90 7.84 19.91 -2.03
C LEU A 90 7.79 18.40 -1.78
N SER A 91 6.67 17.74 -2.10
CA SER A 91 6.56 16.28 -1.95
C SER A 91 7.37 15.51 -2.98
N GLY A 92 7.62 16.09 -4.16
CA GLY A 92 8.47 15.51 -5.20
C GLY A 92 9.98 15.80 -5.02
N MET A 93 10.35 16.76 -4.17
CA MET A 93 11.74 17.16 -3.99
C MET A 93 12.52 16.18 -3.10
N GLN A 94 13.60 15.60 -3.63
CA GLN A 94 14.46 14.67 -2.86
C GLN A 94 15.48 15.37 -1.95
N ARG A 95 15.90 16.60 -2.28
CA ARG A 95 16.90 17.37 -1.53
C ARG A 95 16.42 18.81 -1.33
N GLY A 96 16.74 19.43 -0.20
CA GLY A 96 16.41 20.82 0.10
C GLY A 96 14.96 21.09 0.55
N ALA A 97 14.06 20.11 0.45
CA ALA A 97 12.65 20.29 0.83
C ALA A 97 12.47 20.67 2.32
N GLY A 98 13.38 20.24 3.21
CA GLY A 98 13.36 20.64 4.62
C GLY A 98 13.65 22.12 4.83
N VAL A 99 14.63 22.67 4.10
CA VAL A 99 14.99 24.10 4.17
C VAL A 99 13.85 24.96 3.66
N VAL A 100 13.23 24.59 2.54
CA VAL A 100 12.09 25.34 2.01
C VAL A 100 10.90 25.29 2.98
N ARG A 101 10.62 24.14 3.60
CA ARG A 101 9.58 24.05 4.66
C ARG A 101 9.88 24.99 5.83
N LEU A 102 11.13 25.05 6.30
CA LEU A 102 11.53 25.97 7.38
C LEU A 102 11.26 27.43 7.00
N LEU A 103 11.64 27.83 5.78
CA LEU A 103 11.40 29.19 5.27
C LEU A 103 9.90 29.50 5.16
N VAL A 104 9.09 28.53 4.72
CA VAL A 104 7.63 28.68 4.64
C VAL A 104 6.99 28.80 6.02
N PHE A 105 7.51 28.14 7.05
CA PHE A 105 6.97 28.23 8.42
C PHE A 105 7.52 29.41 9.22
N LEU A 106 8.59 30.06 8.75
CA LEU A 106 9.20 31.21 9.41
C LEU A 106 8.19 32.33 9.78
N PRO A 107 7.20 32.69 8.94
CA PRO A 107 6.19 33.69 9.29
C PRO A 107 5.37 33.36 10.54
N LEU A 108 5.23 32.08 10.92
CA LEU A 108 4.51 31.67 12.13
C LEU A 108 5.28 32.00 13.41
N ALA A 109 6.61 32.08 13.35
CA ALA A 109 7.47 32.39 14.48
C ALA A 109 7.78 33.89 14.60
N MET A 110 7.64 34.64 13.51
CA MET A 110 7.95 36.06 13.49
C MET A 110 6.83 36.90 14.12
N PRO A 111 7.17 37.93 14.92
CA PRO A 111 6.19 38.94 15.33
C PRO A 111 5.53 39.58 14.10
N PRO A 112 4.20 39.79 14.08
CA PRO A 112 3.49 40.32 12.91
C PRO A 112 4.03 41.66 12.40
N VAL A 113 4.49 42.53 13.32
CA VAL A 113 5.12 43.82 12.97
C VAL A 113 6.39 43.61 12.15
N VAL A 114 7.22 42.61 12.50
CA VAL A 114 8.43 42.26 11.74
C VAL A 114 8.05 41.75 10.34
N GLY A 115 6.99 40.94 10.24
CA GLY A 115 6.44 40.52 8.95
C GLY A 115 5.98 41.70 8.09
N GLY A 116 5.28 42.67 8.69
CA GLY A 116 4.85 43.89 8.01
C GLY A 116 6.02 44.75 7.53
N LEU A 117 7.06 44.93 8.36
CA LEU A 117 8.28 45.64 7.97
C LEU A 117 9.03 44.92 6.83
N ALA A 118 9.11 43.60 6.87
CA ALA A 118 9.72 42.81 5.80
C ALA A 118 8.98 42.98 4.46
N LEU A 119 7.63 42.95 4.49
CA LEU A 119 6.82 43.23 3.30
C LEU A 119 6.98 44.67 2.82
N THR A 120 7.06 45.66 3.71
CA THR A 120 7.35 47.06 3.33
C THR A 120 8.72 47.20 2.68
N ALA A 121 9.74 46.54 3.23
CA ALA A 121 11.09 46.56 2.67
C ALA A 121 11.17 45.88 1.30
N ALA A 122 10.38 44.83 1.07
CA ALA A 122 10.35 44.12 -0.20
C ALA A 122 9.48 44.82 -1.26
N LEU A 123 8.23 45.18 -0.89
CA LEU A 123 7.11 45.49 -1.79
C LEU A 123 6.50 46.89 -1.54
N GLY A 124 7.11 47.68 -0.65
CA GLY A 124 6.71 49.06 -0.41
C GLY A 124 7.11 50.01 -1.54
N ARG A 125 6.64 51.27 -1.47
CA ARG A 125 6.90 52.31 -2.51
C ARG A 125 8.39 52.58 -2.78
N ARG A 126 9.26 52.32 -1.78
CA ARG A 126 10.72 52.41 -1.86
C ARG A 126 11.40 51.07 -1.56
N GLY A 127 10.67 49.97 -1.72
CA GLY A 127 11.18 48.62 -1.45
C GLY A 127 12.11 48.13 -2.56
N ILE A 128 12.75 46.99 -2.31
CA ILE A 128 13.73 46.38 -3.23
C ILE A 128 13.12 46.10 -4.61
N THR A 129 11.84 45.71 -4.66
CA THR A 129 11.14 45.38 -5.92
C THR A 129 10.43 46.58 -6.57
N ALA A 130 10.51 47.77 -5.97
CA ALA A 130 9.78 48.95 -6.42
C ALA A 130 10.02 49.33 -7.91
N PRO A 131 11.24 49.23 -8.48
CA PRO A 131 11.45 49.56 -9.89
C PRO A 131 10.61 48.68 -10.84
N LEU A 132 10.54 47.38 -10.55
CA LEU A 132 9.76 46.43 -11.34
C LEU A 132 8.25 46.65 -11.17
N LEU A 133 7.80 46.85 -9.93
CA LEU A 133 6.39 47.09 -9.63
C LEU A 133 5.87 48.39 -10.26
N ASN A 134 6.68 49.45 -10.24
CA ASN A 134 6.35 50.72 -10.88
C ASN A 134 6.25 50.58 -12.40
N ALA A 135 7.13 49.79 -13.03
CA ALA A 135 7.06 49.50 -14.46
C ALA A 135 5.78 48.73 -14.85
N LEU A 136 5.27 47.90 -13.95
CA LEU A 136 4.02 47.15 -14.12
C LEU A 136 2.77 47.92 -13.67
N GLY A 137 2.91 49.12 -13.10
CA GLY A 137 1.81 49.90 -12.54
C GLY A 137 1.16 49.27 -11.29
N LEU A 138 1.87 48.38 -10.58
CA LEU A 138 1.35 47.67 -9.41
C LEU A 138 1.73 48.38 -8.10
N GLN A 139 0.74 48.67 -7.24
CA GLN A 139 0.96 49.29 -5.93
C GLN A 139 0.32 48.45 -4.82
N PHE A 140 1.14 47.99 -3.87
CA PHE A 140 0.68 47.18 -2.73
C PHE A 140 0.61 48.00 -1.44
N ALA A 141 1.62 48.78 -1.11
CA ALA A 141 1.63 49.58 0.12
C ALA A 141 0.51 50.64 0.12
N PHE A 142 -0.20 50.73 1.25
CA PHE A 142 -1.38 51.60 1.42
C PHE A 142 -2.53 51.35 0.42
N ALA A 143 -2.62 50.14 -0.14
CA ALA A 143 -3.66 49.75 -1.09
C ALA A 143 -4.30 48.41 -0.69
N PHE A 144 -5.52 48.16 -1.17
CA PHE A 144 -6.25 46.91 -0.90
C PHE A 144 -5.46 45.64 -1.28
N PRO A 145 -4.75 45.56 -2.42
CA PRO A 145 -3.89 44.41 -2.73
C PRO A 145 -2.80 44.16 -1.68
N GLY A 146 -2.32 45.19 -0.99
CA GLY A 146 -1.35 45.04 0.10
C GLY A 146 -1.93 44.35 1.34
N VAL A 147 -3.21 44.60 1.65
CA VAL A 147 -3.92 43.88 2.72
C VAL A 147 -4.00 42.39 2.38
N VAL A 148 -4.43 42.07 1.15
CA VAL A 148 -4.51 40.68 0.67
C VAL A 148 -3.14 40.01 0.74
N LEU A 149 -2.09 40.67 0.28
CA LEU A 149 -0.72 40.14 0.29
C LEU A 149 -0.17 39.90 1.70
N ALA A 150 -0.41 40.81 2.65
CA ALA A 150 -0.07 40.63 4.05
C ALA A 150 -0.77 39.40 4.63
N HIS A 151 -2.06 39.23 4.33
CA HIS A 151 -2.82 38.06 4.76
C HIS A 151 -2.31 36.77 4.09
N VAL A 152 -1.91 36.83 2.81
CA VAL A 152 -1.33 35.67 2.11
C VAL A 152 -0.03 35.24 2.78
N PHE A 153 0.86 36.19 3.09
CA PHE A 153 2.15 35.92 3.75
C PHE A 153 1.98 35.17 5.08
N VAL A 154 1.00 35.58 5.89
CA VAL A 154 0.72 34.96 7.20
C VAL A 154 -0.13 33.69 7.09
N GLY A 155 -1.00 33.61 6.09
CA GLY A 155 -1.95 32.50 5.90
C GLY A 155 -1.37 31.29 5.15
N LEU A 156 -0.42 31.50 4.25
CA LEU A 156 0.21 30.45 3.43
C LEU A 156 0.72 29.23 4.24
N PRO A 157 1.40 29.41 5.40
CA PRO A 157 1.96 28.29 6.14
C PRO A 157 0.88 27.32 6.66
N PHE A 158 -0.34 27.78 6.93
CA PHE A 158 -1.44 26.94 7.41
C PHE A 158 -1.92 25.95 6.34
N VAL A 159 -2.06 26.43 5.09
CA VAL A 159 -2.41 25.56 3.95
C VAL A 159 -1.29 24.55 3.71
N VAL A 160 -0.03 25.00 3.68
CA VAL A 160 1.12 24.13 3.45
C VAL A 160 1.24 23.06 4.53
N ALA A 161 1.08 23.42 5.81
CA ALA A 161 1.09 22.46 6.91
C ALA A 161 0.00 21.39 6.76
N SER A 162 -1.23 21.81 6.46
CA SER A 162 -2.37 20.91 6.34
C SER A 162 -2.18 19.92 5.18
N VAL A 163 -1.76 20.42 4.02
CA VAL A 163 -1.54 19.61 2.81
C VAL A 163 -0.30 18.72 2.96
N ASP A 164 0.82 19.20 3.53
CA ASP A 164 2.02 18.38 3.76
C ASP A 164 1.75 17.23 4.74
N SER A 165 0.90 17.46 5.76
CA SER A 165 0.47 16.41 6.69
C SER A 165 -0.34 15.31 5.98
N ALA A 166 -1.26 15.70 5.08
CA ALA A 166 -2.06 14.76 4.32
C ALA A 166 -1.24 13.98 3.27
N LEU A 167 -0.33 14.67 2.57
CA LEU A 167 0.57 14.06 1.59
C LEU A 167 1.44 12.95 2.21
N ARG A 168 1.80 13.08 3.49
CA ARG A 168 2.57 12.05 4.22
C ARG A 168 1.75 10.81 4.56
N GLN A 169 0.43 10.92 4.59
CA GLN A 169 -0.48 9.80 4.90
C GLN A 169 -0.91 9.03 3.65
N ILE A 170 -0.80 9.64 2.46
CA ILE A 170 -1.14 8.98 1.21
C ILE A 170 -0.09 7.92 0.88
N ASP A 171 -0.53 6.68 0.72
CA ASP A 171 0.33 5.60 0.28
C ASP A 171 0.87 5.87 -1.13
N ARG A 172 2.20 5.84 -1.27
CA ARG A 172 2.90 6.03 -2.54
C ARG A 172 2.53 4.96 -3.56
N GLU A 173 2.11 3.79 -3.09
CA GLU A 173 1.66 2.68 -3.93
C GLU A 173 0.47 3.07 -4.80
N VAL A 174 -0.43 3.92 -4.31
CA VAL A 174 -1.60 4.38 -5.08
C VAL A 174 -1.16 5.13 -6.35
N MET A 175 -0.19 6.04 -6.21
CA MET A 175 0.34 6.81 -7.33
C MET A 175 1.18 5.95 -8.27
N ALA A 176 2.00 5.05 -7.71
CA ALA A 176 2.85 4.15 -8.50
C ALA A 176 2.02 3.15 -9.32
N SER A 177 0.97 2.57 -8.73
CA SER A 177 0.01 1.69 -9.40
C SER A 177 -0.74 2.44 -10.51
N ALA A 178 -1.20 3.66 -10.26
CA ALA A 178 -1.85 4.50 -11.28
C ALA A 178 -0.93 4.84 -12.46
N ALA A 179 0.34 5.15 -12.21
CA ALA A 179 1.33 5.35 -13.26
C ALA A 179 1.62 4.05 -14.04
N GLY A 180 1.65 2.90 -13.36
CA GLY A 180 1.87 1.58 -13.96
C GLY A 180 0.80 1.20 -14.99
N VAL A 181 -0.47 1.52 -14.73
CA VAL A 181 -1.57 1.34 -15.71
C VAL A 181 -1.63 2.43 -16.79
N GLY A 182 -0.57 3.24 -16.94
CA GLY A 182 -0.40 4.20 -18.02
C GLY A 182 -1.11 5.55 -17.81
N MET A 183 -1.41 5.93 -16.56
CA MET A 183 -1.97 7.25 -16.26
C MET A 183 -0.89 8.35 -16.31
N SER A 184 -1.20 9.49 -16.94
CA SER A 184 -0.27 10.63 -16.98
C SER A 184 -0.15 11.29 -15.60
N PRO A 185 0.99 11.93 -15.27
CA PRO A 185 1.16 12.65 -14.00
C PRO A 185 0.04 13.66 -13.74
N TRP A 186 -0.40 14.37 -14.78
CA TRP A 186 -1.52 15.32 -14.68
C TRP A 186 -2.84 14.64 -14.30
N ALA A 187 -3.15 13.51 -14.92
CA ALA A 187 -4.35 12.74 -14.59
C ALA A 187 -4.27 12.18 -13.15
N ILE A 188 -3.10 11.72 -12.70
CA ILE A 188 -2.89 11.29 -11.31
C ILE A 188 -3.13 12.46 -10.35
N THR A 189 -2.58 13.64 -10.65
CA THR A 189 -2.77 14.84 -9.81
C THR A 189 -4.25 15.21 -9.69
N TRP A 190 -4.98 15.30 -10.79
CA TRP A 190 -6.38 15.77 -10.77
C TRP A 190 -7.41 14.71 -10.37
N LYS A 191 -7.19 13.44 -10.72
CA LYS A 191 -8.18 12.37 -10.48
C LYS A 191 -7.95 11.60 -9.18
N ILE A 192 -6.73 11.63 -8.65
CA ILE A 192 -6.35 10.86 -7.46
C ILE A 192 -5.86 11.79 -6.35
N LEU A 193 -4.82 12.58 -6.61
CA LEU A 193 -4.13 13.34 -5.56
C LEU A 193 -4.99 14.48 -4.99
N LEU A 194 -5.46 15.41 -5.83
CA LEU A 194 -6.24 16.57 -5.38
C LEU A 194 -7.57 16.17 -4.69
N PRO A 195 -8.34 15.19 -5.19
CA PRO A 195 -9.51 14.68 -4.47
C PRO A 195 -9.15 14.10 -3.10
N ALA A 196 -8.07 13.31 -3.01
CA ALA A 196 -7.60 12.77 -1.74
C ALA A 196 -7.14 13.85 -0.75
N LEU A 197 -6.55 14.94 -1.26
CA LEU A 197 -6.13 16.08 -0.45
C LEU A 197 -7.27 17.05 -0.12
N SER A 198 -8.43 16.96 -0.78
CA SER A 198 -9.50 17.95 -0.68
C SER A 198 -9.96 18.27 0.75
N PRO A 199 -10.08 17.29 1.70
CA PRO A 199 -10.46 17.62 3.08
C PRO A 199 -9.39 18.47 3.78
N SER A 200 -8.12 18.20 3.52
CA SER A 200 -6.99 18.94 4.08
C SER A 200 -6.78 20.29 3.39
N ILE A 201 -7.05 20.38 2.09
CA ILE A 201 -7.10 21.67 1.37
C ILE A 201 -8.18 22.55 2.00
N ALA A 202 -9.39 22.01 2.21
CA ALA A 202 -10.48 22.75 2.85
C ALA A 202 -10.13 23.17 4.28
N ALA A 203 -9.56 22.27 5.09
CA ALA A 203 -9.12 22.58 6.44
C ALA A 203 -8.03 23.67 6.46
N GLY A 204 -7.02 23.55 5.60
CA GLY A 204 -5.97 24.55 5.45
C GLY A 204 -6.48 25.91 5.00
N ALA A 205 -7.37 25.94 3.99
CA ALA A 205 -8.03 27.15 3.51
C ALA A 205 -8.86 27.83 4.61
N SER A 206 -9.54 27.03 5.42
CA SER A 206 -10.37 27.50 6.53
C SER A 206 -9.52 28.10 7.65
N LEU A 207 -8.41 27.46 8.00
CA LEU A 207 -7.44 28.00 8.95
C LEU A 207 -6.81 29.30 8.44
N ALA A 208 -6.44 29.36 7.15
CA ALA A 208 -5.91 30.57 6.53
C ALA A 208 -6.94 31.72 6.52
N PHE A 209 -8.21 31.43 6.21
CA PHE A 209 -9.30 32.40 6.27
C PHE A 209 -9.53 32.91 7.70
N ALA A 210 -9.64 32.00 8.68
CA ALA A 210 -9.81 32.35 10.09
C ALA A 210 -8.64 33.19 10.61
N ARG A 211 -7.40 32.81 10.24
CA ARG A 211 -6.20 33.59 10.58
C ARG A 211 -6.23 34.98 9.94
N SER A 212 -6.73 35.09 8.72
CA SER A 212 -6.84 36.36 7.99
C SER A 212 -7.86 37.32 8.62
N LEU A 213 -8.98 36.83 9.17
CA LEU A 213 -9.96 37.67 9.87
C LEU A 213 -9.37 38.38 11.09
N GLY A 214 -8.41 37.74 11.77
CA GLY A 214 -7.74 38.28 12.95
C GLY A 214 -6.42 39.01 12.66
N GLU A 215 -6.03 39.18 11.39
CA GLU A 215 -4.74 39.81 11.08
C GLU A 215 -4.79 41.32 11.36
N PHE A 216 -3.84 41.76 12.19
CA PHE A 216 -3.75 43.14 12.66
C PHE A 216 -2.36 43.72 12.37
N GLY A 217 -1.30 43.12 12.91
CA GLY A 217 0.02 43.75 12.95
C GLY A 217 0.69 43.88 11.59
N THR A 218 0.66 42.83 10.77
CA THR A 218 1.25 42.84 9.42
C THR A 218 0.52 43.86 8.53
N THR A 219 -0.81 43.85 8.61
CA THR A 219 -1.68 44.73 7.83
C THR A 219 -1.51 46.19 8.22
N LEU A 220 -1.49 46.51 9.52
CA LEU A 220 -1.29 47.89 9.98
C LEU A 220 0.08 48.44 9.57
N THR A 221 1.14 47.65 9.70
CA THR A 221 2.51 48.09 9.39
C THR A 221 2.78 48.22 7.88
N PHE A 222 2.17 47.38 7.03
CA PHE A 222 2.41 47.39 5.58
C PHE A 222 1.35 48.17 4.79
N ALA A 223 0.07 47.96 5.09
CA ALA A 223 -1.06 48.53 4.35
C ALA A 223 -1.69 49.76 5.04
N GLY A 224 -1.30 50.06 6.29
CA GLY A 224 -1.86 51.19 7.04
C GLY A 224 -3.33 50.99 7.41
N SER A 225 -4.02 52.09 7.74
CA SER A 225 -5.38 52.08 8.30
C SER A 225 -6.36 53.04 7.59
N LEU A 226 -6.32 53.07 6.25
CA LEU A 226 -7.15 53.97 5.42
C LEU A 226 -8.62 53.51 5.42
N PRO A 227 -9.58 54.36 5.87
CA PRO A 227 -11.00 54.06 5.77
C PRO A 227 -11.40 53.73 4.34
N GLY A 228 -12.27 52.72 4.15
CA GLY A 228 -12.75 52.33 2.82
C GLY A 228 -11.80 51.51 1.96
N VAL A 229 -10.49 51.49 2.28
CA VAL A 229 -9.48 50.85 1.43
C VAL A 229 -8.71 49.77 2.18
N THR A 230 -8.04 50.11 3.29
CA THR A 230 -7.14 49.18 4.00
C THR A 230 -7.52 48.93 5.45
N ARG A 231 -8.47 49.71 6.01
CA ARG A 231 -8.95 49.53 7.38
C ARG A 231 -9.83 48.27 7.50
N THR A 232 -9.23 47.19 8.02
CA THR A 232 -9.93 45.96 8.42
C THR A 232 -10.54 46.11 9.82
N MET A 233 -11.42 45.19 10.19
CA MET A 233 -12.08 45.13 11.51
C MET A 233 -11.07 45.07 12.67
N PRO A 234 -10.00 44.24 12.65
CA PRO A 234 -8.98 44.26 13.72
C PRO A 234 -8.32 45.62 13.90
N VAL A 235 -7.95 46.28 12.79
CA VAL A 235 -7.35 47.63 12.83
C VAL A 235 -8.36 48.66 13.31
N GLY A 236 -9.61 48.57 12.89
CA GLY A 236 -10.71 49.42 13.35
C GLY A 236 -10.98 49.28 14.84
N ILE A 237 -11.04 48.05 15.37
CA ILE A 237 -11.22 47.77 16.80
C ILE A 237 -10.09 48.39 17.62
N TYR A 238 -8.84 48.32 17.14
CA TYR A 238 -7.69 48.94 17.81
C TYR A 238 -7.85 50.46 17.88
N VAL A 239 -8.17 51.11 16.77
CA VAL A 239 -8.38 52.57 16.73
C VAL A 239 -9.57 52.98 17.61
N GLU A 240 -10.68 52.26 17.54
CA GLU A 240 -11.85 52.54 18.36
C GLU A 240 -11.62 52.26 19.84
N ARG A 241 -10.73 51.33 20.21
CA ARG A 241 -10.37 51.11 21.61
C ARG A 241 -9.77 52.37 22.24
N GLU A 242 -9.02 53.15 21.48
CA GLU A 242 -8.40 54.41 21.93
C GLU A 242 -9.43 55.56 22.01
N VAL A 243 -10.51 55.50 21.22
CA VAL A 243 -11.50 56.58 21.08
C VAL A 243 -12.81 56.29 21.82
N ASN A 244 -13.45 55.15 21.53
CA ASN A 244 -14.71 54.71 22.09
C ASN A 244 -14.69 53.20 22.41
N GLN A 245 -14.41 52.89 23.68
CA GLN A 245 -14.31 51.52 24.15
C GLN A 245 -15.62 50.71 23.99
N GLN A 246 -16.79 51.35 24.06
CA GLN A 246 -18.08 50.67 23.85
C GLN A 246 -18.26 50.24 22.38
N ARG A 247 -17.94 51.14 21.42
CA ARG A 247 -17.95 50.82 19.99
C ARG A 247 -16.94 49.72 19.66
N ALA A 248 -15.76 49.76 20.27
CA ALA A 248 -14.75 48.71 20.13
C ALA A 248 -15.24 47.32 20.58
N TYR A 249 -15.98 47.23 21.70
CA TYR A 249 -16.58 45.97 22.15
C TYR A 249 -17.62 45.42 21.17
N VAL A 250 -18.44 46.28 20.58
CA VAL A 250 -19.44 45.87 19.58
C VAL A 250 -18.76 45.40 18.28
N LEU A 251 -17.74 46.12 17.80
CA LEU A 251 -16.97 45.70 16.62
C LEU A 251 -16.25 44.36 16.86
N ALA A 252 -15.68 44.16 18.06
CA ALA A 252 -15.08 42.88 18.44
C ALA A 252 -16.10 41.73 18.45
N ALA A 253 -17.31 41.98 18.96
CA ALA A 253 -18.40 41.01 18.94
C ALA A 253 -18.81 40.61 17.52
N ILE A 254 -18.94 41.58 16.62
CA ILE A 254 -19.25 41.34 15.20
C ILE A 254 -18.15 40.50 14.56
N LEU A 255 -16.88 40.83 14.77
CA LEU A 255 -15.76 40.07 14.22
C LEU A 255 -15.72 38.63 14.75
N ILE A 256 -15.94 38.42 16.05
CA ILE A 256 -16.01 37.08 16.66
C ILE A 256 -17.16 36.27 16.06
N MET A 257 -18.34 36.87 15.92
CA MET A 257 -19.49 36.22 15.30
C MET A 257 -19.19 35.81 13.85
N LEU A 258 -18.58 36.70 13.06
CA LEU A 258 -18.16 36.39 11.69
C LEU A 258 -17.12 35.27 11.65
N ALA A 259 -16.15 35.26 12.57
CA ALA A 259 -15.16 34.21 12.68
C ALA A 259 -15.81 32.85 13.01
N VAL A 260 -16.70 32.79 14.01
CA VAL A 260 -17.43 31.57 14.37
C VAL A 260 -18.29 31.06 13.21
N LEU A 261 -19.07 31.93 12.56
CA LEU A 261 -19.89 31.56 11.40
C LEU A 261 -19.03 31.03 10.26
N SER A 262 -17.87 31.65 10.00
CA SER A 262 -16.94 31.17 8.97
C SER A 262 -16.33 29.80 9.29
N LEU A 263 -15.97 29.55 10.56
CA LEU A 263 -15.46 28.26 11.01
C LEU A 263 -16.52 27.16 10.94
N ILE A 264 -17.77 27.46 11.29
CA ILE A 264 -18.89 26.52 11.16
C ILE A 264 -19.13 26.19 9.68
N ALA A 265 -19.20 27.20 8.82
CA ALA A 265 -19.38 27.00 7.38
C ALA A 265 -18.25 26.15 6.78
N ALA A 266 -17.02 26.38 7.22
CA ALA A 266 -15.83 25.61 6.84
C ALA A 266 -15.86 24.14 7.32
N ALA A 267 -16.38 23.87 8.52
CA ALA A 267 -16.40 22.54 9.10
C ALA A 267 -17.58 21.68 8.61
N LEU A 268 -18.64 22.31 8.10
CA LEU A 268 -19.88 21.66 7.68
C LEU A 268 -19.68 20.49 6.70
N PRO A 269 -18.86 20.59 5.63
CA PRO A 269 -18.66 19.48 4.69
C PRO A 269 -18.04 18.24 5.36
N THR A 270 -17.14 18.45 6.31
CA THR A 270 -16.45 17.38 7.04
C THR A 270 -17.40 16.66 7.98
N PHE A 271 -18.29 17.39 8.66
CA PHE A 271 -19.31 16.80 9.52
C PHE A 271 -20.40 16.06 8.73
N MET A 272 -20.69 16.51 7.51
CA MET A 272 -21.66 15.85 6.62
C MET A 272 -21.08 14.66 5.85
N ALA A 273 -19.75 14.51 5.80
CA ALA A 273 -19.09 13.39 5.15
C ALA A 273 -19.42 12.08 5.87
N ARG A 274 -20.18 11.20 5.21
CA ARG A 274 -20.51 9.88 5.74
C ARG A 274 -19.31 8.94 5.57
N GLN A 275 -18.86 8.34 6.67
CA GLN A 275 -17.90 7.24 6.58
C GLN A 275 -18.57 6.05 5.91
N PRO A 276 -17.94 5.46 4.87
CA PRO A 276 -18.48 4.31 4.22
C PRO A 276 -18.51 3.13 5.20
N ARG A 277 -19.67 2.49 5.34
CA ARG A 277 -19.84 1.29 6.17
C ARG A 277 -19.50 0.06 5.36
N GLN A 278 -18.76 -0.86 5.97
CA GLN A 278 -18.59 -2.20 5.43
C GLN A 278 -19.94 -2.93 5.54
N CYS A 279 -20.46 -3.40 4.41
CA CYS A 279 -21.69 -4.18 4.33
C CYS A 279 -21.38 -5.51 3.66
N PRO A 280 -21.92 -6.65 4.15
CA PRO A 280 -21.85 -7.91 3.45
C PRO A 280 -22.45 -7.77 2.05
N ARG A 281 -21.73 -8.24 1.04
CA ARG A 281 -22.18 -8.30 -0.36
C ARG A 281 -21.72 -9.61 -0.96
N ALA A 282 -22.62 -10.30 -1.65
CA ALA A 282 -22.29 -11.51 -2.38
C ALA A 282 -21.41 -11.15 -3.60
N ILE A 283 -20.38 -11.97 -3.84
CA ILE A 283 -19.56 -11.92 -5.05
C ILE A 283 -20.10 -13.00 -5.99
N GLY A 284 -20.28 -12.67 -7.26
CA GLY A 284 -20.74 -13.59 -8.28
C GLY A 284 -19.64 -14.54 -8.76
N THR A 285 -19.93 -15.30 -9.82
CA THR A 285 -18.98 -16.22 -10.44
C THR A 285 -18.13 -15.52 -11.49
N LEU A 286 -16.82 -15.82 -11.55
CA LEU A 286 -15.92 -15.35 -12.60
C LEU A 286 -16.17 -16.13 -13.90
N ASP A 287 -16.53 -15.43 -14.97
CA ASP A 287 -16.59 -15.94 -16.34
C ASP A 287 -15.22 -15.82 -16.99
N VAL A 288 -14.45 -16.92 -16.98
CA VAL A 288 -13.05 -16.95 -17.39
C VAL A 288 -12.87 -16.57 -18.86
N ASP A 289 -13.68 -17.12 -19.75
CA ASP A 289 -13.55 -16.94 -21.19
C ASP A 289 -13.87 -15.51 -21.60
N ARG A 290 -14.99 -14.98 -21.09
CA ARG A 290 -15.38 -13.59 -21.35
C ARG A 290 -14.39 -12.61 -20.76
N PHE A 291 -13.87 -12.89 -19.55
CA PHE A 291 -12.88 -12.02 -18.93
C PHE A 291 -11.55 -12.02 -19.69
N ARG A 292 -11.09 -13.18 -20.18
CA ARG A 292 -9.90 -13.30 -21.05
C ARG A 292 -10.06 -12.48 -22.32
N GLU A 293 -11.19 -12.58 -23.01
CA GLU A 293 -11.46 -11.79 -24.23
C GLU A 293 -11.37 -10.29 -23.95
N LEU A 294 -12.01 -9.83 -22.85
CA LEU A 294 -12.04 -8.42 -22.49
C LEU A 294 -10.68 -7.86 -22.03
N THR A 295 -9.77 -8.71 -21.55
CA THR A 295 -8.46 -8.30 -20.99
C THR A 295 -7.26 -8.64 -21.88
N SER A 296 -7.48 -9.29 -23.01
CA SER A 296 -6.43 -9.65 -23.97
C SER A 296 -5.60 -8.42 -24.36
N PRO A 297 -4.26 -8.52 -24.37
CA PRO A 297 -3.41 -7.39 -24.70
C PRO A 297 -3.51 -7.06 -26.19
N THR A 298 -3.24 -5.80 -26.53
CA THR A 298 -3.28 -5.33 -27.93
C THR A 298 -2.12 -5.84 -28.78
N SER A 299 -1.02 -6.21 -28.12
CA SER A 299 0.13 -6.93 -28.67
C SER A 299 0.42 -8.11 -27.77
N GLY A 300 0.98 -9.20 -28.31
CA GLY A 300 1.45 -10.31 -27.48
C GLY A 300 2.48 -9.87 -26.42
N GLY A 301 2.78 -10.78 -25.50
CA GLY A 301 3.86 -10.64 -24.54
C GLY A 301 5.21 -10.39 -25.19
N VAL A 302 6.08 -9.72 -24.45
CA VAL A 302 7.45 -9.40 -24.85
C VAL A 302 8.43 -9.94 -23.82
N ASP A 303 9.63 -10.27 -24.26
CA ASP A 303 10.70 -10.68 -23.34
C ASP A 303 11.03 -9.52 -22.39
N VAL A 304 11.21 -9.86 -21.11
CA VAL A 304 11.69 -8.91 -20.11
C VAL A 304 13.06 -9.35 -19.65
N THR A 305 14.03 -8.44 -19.70
CA THR A 305 15.39 -8.68 -19.18
C THR A 305 15.71 -7.66 -18.11
N VAL A 306 16.23 -8.12 -16.98
CA VAL A 306 16.70 -7.26 -15.89
C VAL A 306 18.18 -7.54 -15.66
N ARG A 307 18.98 -6.49 -15.79
CA ARG A 307 20.39 -6.49 -15.40
C ARG A 307 20.56 -5.73 -14.10
N TYR A 308 20.93 -6.44 -13.04
CA TYR A 308 21.25 -5.87 -11.73
C TYR A 308 22.55 -6.49 -11.20
N GLY A 309 23.56 -5.66 -10.95
CA GLY A 309 24.92 -6.16 -10.65
C GLY A 309 25.52 -6.88 -11.86
N SER A 310 26.03 -8.09 -11.65
CA SER A 310 26.62 -8.97 -12.68
C SER A 310 25.64 -10.03 -13.22
N VAL A 311 24.38 -10.01 -12.79
CA VAL A 311 23.38 -11.04 -13.12
C VAL A 311 22.39 -10.48 -14.13
N ASP A 312 22.18 -11.22 -15.21
CA ASP A 312 21.11 -11.02 -16.18
C ASP A 312 20.03 -12.07 -15.94
N THR A 313 18.82 -11.62 -15.61
CA THR A 313 17.64 -12.50 -15.45
C THR A 313 16.68 -12.25 -16.60
N ARG A 314 16.22 -13.31 -17.25
CA ARG A 314 15.32 -13.24 -18.41
C ARG A 314 13.95 -13.80 -18.05
N PHE A 315 12.91 -13.11 -18.47
CA PHE A 315 11.53 -13.56 -18.39
C PHE A 315 10.99 -13.72 -19.81
N PRO A 316 10.76 -14.95 -20.27
CA PRO A 316 10.35 -15.22 -21.65
C PRO A 316 8.97 -14.64 -22.00
N ALA A 317 8.81 -14.21 -23.24
CA ALA A 317 7.56 -13.72 -23.80
C ALA A 317 6.46 -14.79 -23.78
N ASN A 318 5.22 -14.38 -23.51
CA ASN A 318 4.03 -15.25 -23.54
C ASN A 318 4.13 -16.48 -22.63
N LYS A 319 4.85 -16.34 -21.52
CA LYS A 319 4.98 -17.37 -20.49
C LYS A 319 4.64 -16.80 -19.12
N LEU A 320 4.18 -17.68 -18.23
CA LEU A 320 4.09 -17.40 -16.81
C LEU A 320 5.39 -17.83 -16.12
N THR A 321 6.13 -16.85 -15.61
CA THR A 321 7.32 -17.07 -14.79
C THR A 321 6.99 -16.91 -13.31
N ALA A 322 7.19 -17.95 -12.51
CA ALA A 322 7.08 -17.87 -11.06
C ALA A 322 8.41 -17.42 -10.42
N ILE A 323 8.37 -16.42 -9.55
CA ILE A 323 9.51 -16.03 -8.71
C ILE A 323 9.28 -16.60 -7.30
N ILE A 324 10.17 -17.48 -6.86
CA ILE A 324 10.09 -18.15 -5.56
C ILE A 324 11.36 -17.92 -4.74
N GLY A 325 11.26 -18.09 -3.44
CA GLY A 325 12.39 -17.95 -2.51
C GLY A 325 11.93 -17.61 -1.08
N PRO A 326 12.80 -17.73 -0.07
CA PRO A 326 12.45 -17.44 1.31
C PRO A 326 12.09 -15.97 1.52
N ASN A 327 11.48 -15.67 2.67
CA ASN A 327 11.23 -14.29 3.08
C ASN A 327 12.55 -13.52 3.18
N GLY A 328 12.57 -12.30 2.65
CA GLY A 328 13.78 -11.49 2.59
C GLY A 328 14.75 -11.83 1.44
N SER A 329 14.43 -12.78 0.55
CA SER A 329 15.33 -13.14 -0.56
C SER A 329 15.48 -12.08 -1.66
N GLY A 330 14.68 -11.01 -1.63
CA GLY A 330 14.75 -9.91 -2.59
C GLY A 330 13.68 -9.91 -3.69
N LYS A 331 12.67 -10.81 -3.64
CA LYS A 331 11.58 -10.90 -4.63
C LYS A 331 10.88 -9.56 -4.87
N THR A 332 10.40 -8.90 -3.82
CA THR A 332 9.76 -7.57 -3.91
C THR A 332 10.74 -6.48 -4.39
N THR A 333 12.03 -6.63 -4.12
CA THR A 333 13.06 -5.71 -4.66
C THR A 333 13.19 -5.88 -6.17
N LEU A 334 13.21 -7.13 -6.65
CA LEU A 334 13.26 -7.46 -8.07
C LEU A 334 12.01 -6.96 -8.81
N THR A 335 10.80 -7.17 -8.28
CA THR A 335 9.55 -6.64 -8.88
C THR A 335 9.53 -5.11 -8.95
N ARG A 336 10.09 -4.43 -7.94
CA ARG A 336 10.24 -2.97 -7.95
C ARG A 336 11.32 -2.46 -8.91
N LEU A 337 12.40 -3.22 -9.12
CA LEU A 337 13.41 -2.91 -10.15
C LEU A 337 12.82 -3.08 -11.56
N LEU A 338 12.15 -4.20 -11.82
CA LEU A 338 11.43 -4.52 -13.06
C LEU A 338 10.51 -3.37 -13.51
N THR A 339 9.84 -2.74 -12.55
CA THR A 339 8.80 -1.75 -12.82
C THR A 339 9.31 -0.31 -12.76
N GLY A 340 10.64 -0.13 -12.62
CA GLY A 340 11.28 1.19 -12.55
C GLY A 340 10.99 1.97 -11.26
N ARG A 341 10.47 1.28 -10.22
CA ARG A 341 10.19 1.87 -8.90
C ARG A 341 11.46 2.00 -8.05
N LEU A 342 12.46 1.18 -8.33
CA LEU A 342 13.82 1.31 -7.82
C LEU A 342 14.79 1.61 -8.98
N ARG A 343 15.84 2.38 -8.68
CA ARG A 343 16.93 2.66 -9.63
C ARG A 343 18.10 1.70 -9.37
N GLY A 344 18.96 1.52 -10.37
CA GLY A 344 20.16 0.69 -10.26
C GLY A 344 20.13 -0.59 -11.10
N ALA A 345 19.04 -0.85 -11.83
CA ALA A 345 18.95 -1.92 -12.81
C ALA A 345 18.67 -1.37 -14.21
N THR A 346 19.12 -2.09 -15.23
CA THR A 346 18.72 -1.85 -16.62
C THR A 346 17.62 -2.84 -16.95
N VAL A 347 16.43 -2.34 -17.31
CA VAL A 347 15.26 -3.16 -17.65
C VAL A 347 14.84 -2.88 -19.09
N THR A 348 14.59 -3.96 -19.82
CA THR A 348 14.03 -3.94 -21.18
C THR A 348 12.79 -4.82 -21.19
N PRO A 349 11.61 -4.32 -21.58
CA PRO A 349 11.29 -2.93 -21.95
C PRO A 349 11.23 -1.99 -20.73
N LYS A 350 11.46 -0.69 -20.95
CA LYS A 350 11.41 0.33 -19.87
C LYS A 350 10.01 0.77 -19.45
N ARG A 351 8.98 0.44 -20.25
CA ARG A 351 7.58 0.88 -20.08
C ARG A 351 6.64 -0.23 -20.51
N GLY A 352 5.36 -0.12 -20.14
CA GLY A 352 4.33 -1.11 -20.50
C GLY A 352 4.25 -2.29 -19.54
N ILE A 353 4.94 -2.21 -18.40
CA ILE A 353 4.92 -3.21 -17.32
C ILE A 353 3.92 -2.74 -16.27
N VAL A 354 2.85 -3.52 -16.06
CA VAL A 354 1.87 -3.27 -14.99
C VAL A 354 2.25 -4.11 -13.79
N LEU A 355 2.33 -3.48 -12.61
CA LEU A 355 2.61 -4.15 -11.34
C LEU A 355 1.37 -4.12 -10.44
N LEU A 356 0.97 -5.30 -9.99
CA LEU A 356 0.08 -5.47 -8.85
C LEU A 356 0.91 -5.90 -7.65
N THR A 357 0.98 -5.03 -6.64
CA THR A 357 1.63 -5.35 -5.35
C THR A 357 0.66 -6.00 -4.38
N GLN A 358 1.20 -6.63 -3.33
CA GLN A 358 0.43 -7.21 -2.22
C GLN A 358 -0.53 -6.20 -1.56
N ALA A 359 -0.15 -4.92 -1.49
CA ALA A 359 -1.04 -3.82 -1.11
C ALA A 359 -1.60 -3.15 -2.38
N PRO A 360 -2.89 -3.30 -2.72
CA PRO A 360 -3.39 -3.07 -4.08
C PRO A 360 -3.44 -1.62 -4.62
N GLY A 361 -2.87 -0.61 -3.94
CA GLY A 361 -2.69 0.75 -4.48
C GLY A 361 -3.94 1.38 -5.11
N LEU A 362 -5.13 1.12 -4.55
CA LEU A 362 -6.40 1.61 -5.09
C LEU A 362 -6.65 3.08 -4.68
N PRO A 363 -7.23 3.92 -5.55
CA PRO A 363 -7.53 5.32 -5.22
C PRO A 363 -8.56 5.43 -4.07
N PRO A 364 -8.21 6.04 -2.93
CA PRO A 364 -9.02 5.96 -1.71
C PRO A 364 -10.33 6.76 -1.78
N THR A 365 -10.42 7.75 -2.66
CA THR A 365 -11.63 8.58 -2.83
C THR A 365 -12.53 8.10 -3.96
N ALA A 366 -12.15 7.04 -4.67
CA ALA A 366 -12.90 6.52 -5.80
C ALA A 366 -13.91 5.45 -5.36
N THR A 367 -14.89 5.20 -6.23
CA THR A 367 -15.62 3.92 -6.24
C THR A 367 -14.85 2.86 -7.03
N VAL A 368 -15.23 1.58 -6.89
CA VAL A 368 -14.66 0.48 -7.69
C VAL A 368 -14.74 0.76 -9.19
N SER A 369 -15.91 1.17 -9.69
CA SER A 369 -16.09 1.49 -11.11
C SER A 369 -15.20 2.66 -11.54
N GLN A 370 -15.04 3.69 -10.71
CA GLN A 370 -14.13 4.80 -11.01
C GLN A 370 -12.67 4.34 -11.05
N ALA A 371 -12.24 3.51 -10.08
CA ALA A 371 -10.87 3.00 -10.01
C ALA A 371 -10.52 2.09 -11.20
N VAL A 372 -11.43 1.23 -11.63
CA VAL A 372 -11.26 0.39 -12.83
C VAL A 372 -11.32 1.25 -14.10
N THR A 373 -12.25 2.20 -14.19
CA THR A 373 -12.36 3.13 -15.34
C THR A 373 -11.12 3.98 -15.55
N MET A 374 -10.40 4.31 -14.47
CA MET A 374 -9.11 4.98 -14.56
C MET A 374 -8.06 4.18 -15.36
N SER A 375 -8.15 2.84 -15.38
CA SER A 375 -7.26 1.95 -16.14
C SER A 375 -7.81 1.65 -17.54
N THR A 376 -9.09 1.29 -17.66
CA THR A 376 -9.72 0.91 -18.93
C THR A 376 -9.99 2.10 -19.84
N ARG A 377 -10.09 3.31 -19.27
CA ARG A 377 -10.51 4.56 -19.94
C ARG A 377 -11.89 4.48 -20.59
N SER A 378 -12.69 3.47 -20.25
CA SER A 378 -14.00 3.21 -20.83
C SER A 378 -14.96 2.68 -19.78
N ALA A 379 -16.04 3.42 -19.51
CA ALA A 379 -17.07 3.02 -18.56
C ALA A 379 -17.81 1.75 -19.01
N THR A 380 -17.97 1.55 -20.33
CA THR A 380 -18.63 0.35 -20.88
C THR A 380 -17.76 -0.88 -20.67
N LEU A 381 -16.46 -0.80 -20.98
CA LEU A 381 -15.52 -1.89 -20.72
C LEU A 381 -15.40 -2.19 -19.23
N THR A 382 -15.39 -1.15 -18.37
CA THR A 382 -15.40 -1.34 -16.91
C THR A 382 -16.61 -2.13 -16.44
N ALA A 383 -17.82 -1.78 -16.91
CA ALA A 383 -19.03 -2.49 -16.52
C ALA A 383 -18.97 -3.96 -16.96
N GLN A 384 -18.50 -4.23 -18.19
CA GLN A 384 -18.33 -5.59 -18.72
C GLN A 384 -17.29 -6.39 -17.94
N LEU A 385 -16.17 -5.77 -17.53
CA LEU A 385 -15.13 -6.43 -16.73
C LEU A 385 -15.61 -6.74 -15.32
N LEU A 386 -16.35 -5.83 -14.69
CA LEU A 386 -16.92 -6.07 -13.36
C LEU A 386 -17.99 -7.16 -13.41
N ASP A 387 -18.79 -7.20 -14.47
CA ASP A 387 -19.78 -8.25 -14.74
C ASP A 387 -19.10 -9.62 -14.91
N ALA A 388 -18.14 -9.71 -15.83
CA ALA A 388 -17.39 -10.94 -16.07
C ALA A 388 -16.61 -11.41 -14.83
N ALA A 389 -16.16 -10.49 -13.96
CA ALA A 389 -15.50 -10.82 -12.71
C ALA A 389 -16.45 -11.21 -11.55
N GLY A 390 -17.77 -11.09 -11.73
CA GLY A 390 -18.75 -11.28 -10.65
C GLY A 390 -18.74 -10.16 -9.59
N LEU A 391 -18.21 -8.98 -9.92
CA LEU A 391 -18.03 -7.84 -9.00
C LEU A 391 -19.01 -6.68 -9.27
N THR A 392 -20.09 -6.89 -10.02
CA THR A 392 -21.09 -5.85 -10.35
C THR A 392 -21.66 -5.14 -9.12
N GLU A 393 -21.97 -5.88 -8.06
CA GLU A 393 -22.48 -5.35 -6.77
C GLU A 393 -21.48 -4.42 -6.07
N LEU A 394 -20.19 -4.50 -6.43
CA LEU A 394 -19.14 -3.65 -5.89
C LEU A 394 -18.95 -2.34 -6.67
N ALA A 395 -19.54 -2.19 -7.86
CA ALA A 395 -19.23 -1.09 -8.79
C ALA A 395 -19.32 0.31 -8.17
N ASN A 396 -20.35 0.57 -7.35
CA ASN A 396 -20.61 1.87 -6.72
C ASN A 396 -20.05 1.98 -5.29
N VAL A 397 -19.29 0.99 -4.85
CA VAL A 397 -18.77 0.91 -3.49
C VAL A 397 -17.51 1.78 -3.38
N PRO A 398 -17.42 2.67 -2.38
CA PRO A 398 -16.18 3.40 -2.09
C PRO A 398 -15.05 2.43 -1.74
N ILE A 399 -13.85 2.63 -2.29
CA ILE A 399 -12.69 1.77 -2.05
C ILE A 399 -12.42 1.51 -0.54
N PRO A 400 -12.52 2.50 0.38
CA PRO A 400 -12.27 2.26 1.81
C PRO A 400 -13.29 1.33 2.48
N ALA A 401 -14.41 1.02 1.82
CA ALA A 401 -15.46 0.14 2.32
C ALA A 401 -15.26 -1.33 1.94
N LEU A 402 -14.24 -1.66 1.13
CA LEU A 402 -13.98 -3.02 0.66
C LEU A 402 -13.31 -3.85 1.76
N SER A 403 -13.57 -5.17 1.75
CA SER A 403 -12.73 -6.13 2.47
C SER A 403 -11.37 -6.29 1.77
N GLY A 404 -10.38 -6.86 2.46
CA GLY A 404 -9.06 -7.14 1.87
C GLY A 404 -9.15 -8.00 0.60
N GLY A 405 -9.92 -9.09 0.64
CA GLY A 405 -10.15 -9.95 -0.53
C GLY A 405 -10.90 -9.26 -1.66
N GLN A 406 -11.92 -8.44 -1.36
CA GLN A 406 -12.61 -7.65 -2.38
C GLN A 406 -11.67 -6.63 -3.05
N ALA A 407 -10.83 -5.95 -2.26
CA ALA A 407 -9.86 -5.01 -2.77
C ALA A 407 -8.80 -5.70 -3.66
N ALA A 408 -8.33 -6.90 -3.28
CA ALA A 408 -7.41 -7.70 -4.09
C ALA A 408 -8.02 -8.08 -5.44
N GLN A 409 -9.26 -8.57 -5.47
CA GLN A 409 -9.95 -8.93 -6.72
C GLN A 409 -10.21 -7.69 -7.60
N VAL A 410 -10.65 -6.57 -7.03
CA VAL A 410 -10.82 -5.31 -7.79
C VAL A 410 -9.50 -4.83 -8.38
N ALA A 411 -8.39 -5.00 -7.67
CA ALA A 411 -7.08 -4.62 -8.14
C ALA A 411 -6.56 -5.53 -9.26
N LEU A 412 -6.85 -6.84 -9.21
CA LEU A 412 -6.64 -7.76 -10.33
C LEU A 412 -7.43 -7.32 -11.56
N VAL A 413 -8.73 -7.01 -11.41
CA VAL A 413 -9.55 -6.50 -12.52
C VAL A 413 -8.99 -5.22 -13.10
N ARG A 414 -8.55 -4.28 -12.25
CA ARG A 414 -7.92 -3.03 -12.68
C ARG A 414 -6.59 -3.26 -13.41
N ALA A 415 -5.75 -4.16 -12.92
CA ALA A 415 -4.45 -4.46 -13.53
C ALA A 415 -4.62 -5.12 -14.90
N LEU A 416 -5.50 -6.11 -15.01
CA LEU A 416 -5.78 -6.82 -16.26
C LEU A 416 -6.61 -5.97 -17.24
N GLY A 417 -7.49 -5.11 -16.74
CA GLY A 417 -8.28 -4.16 -17.53
C GLY A 417 -7.44 -3.11 -18.25
N ALA A 418 -6.19 -2.88 -17.80
CA ALA A 418 -5.21 -2.08 -18.54
C ALA A 418 -4.65 -2.79 -19.79
N ARG A 419 -5.02 -4.07 -20.01
CA ARG A 419 -4.58 -4.93 -21.12
C ARG A 419 -3.05 -4.97 -21.30
N PRO A 420 -2.28 -5.26 -20.24
CA PRO A 420 -0.81 -5.21 -20.29
C PRO A 420 -0.20 -6.35 -21.12
N ALA A 421 0.82 -6.03 -21.90
CA ALA A 421 1.70 -7.02 -22.54
C ALA A 421 2.67 -7.68 -21.54
N VAL A 422 3.02 -6.97 -20.46
CA VAL A 422 3.80 -7.50 -19.34
C VAL A 422 3.09 -7.21 -18.03
N LEU A 423 2.75 -8.28 -17.30
CA LEU A 423 2.06 -8.24 -16.01
C LEU A 423 2.97 -8.79 -14.92
N VAL A 424 3.20 -8.00 -13.87
CA VAL A 424 3.92 -8.43 -12.67
C VAL A 424 2.95 -8.50 -11.50
N LEU A 425 2.90 -9.64 -10.81
CA LEU A 425 2.00 -9.91 -9.71
C LEU A 425 2.83 -10.28 -8.47
N ASP A 426 2.69 -9.54 -7.38
CA ASP A 426 3.37 -9.82 -6.11
C ASP A 426 2.36 -10.39 -5.10
N GLU A 427 2.32 -11.73 -4.98
CA GLU A 427 1.37 -12.49 -4.16
C GLU A 427 -0.11 -12.10 -4.39
N PRO A 428 -0.60 -12.15 -5.64
CA PRO A 428 -1.91 -11.60 -6.01
C PRO A 428 -3.11 -12.26 -5.29
N LEU A 429 -2.96 -13.51 -4.84
CA LEU A 429 -4.07 -14.33 -4.32
C LEU A 429 -4.01 -14.51 -2.80
N ALA A 430 -3.00 -13.99 -2.11
CA ALA A 430 -2.78 -14.24 -0.68
C ALA A 430 -3.94 -13.76 0.23
N ALA A 431 -4.68 -12.73 -0.19
CA ALA A 431 -5.80 -12.15 0.56
C ALA A 431 -7.19 -12.60 0.05
N VAL A 432 -7.23 -13.50 -0.95
CA VAL A 432 -8.46 -13.94 -1.63
C VAL A 432 -8.96 -15.24 -0.99
N ASP A 433 -10.28 -15.43 -0.92
CA ASP A 433 -10.86 -16.68 -0.41
C ASP A 433 -10.53 -17.88 -1.33
N VAL A 434 -10.69 -19.10 -0.81
CA VAL A 434 -10.27 -20.33 -1.50
C VAL A 434 -11.00 -20.53 -2.84
N GLU A 435 -12.32 -20.28 -2.89
CA GLU A 435 -13.12 -20.47 -4.11
C GLU A 435 -12.74 -19.47 -5.20
N SER A 436 -12.65 -18.19 -4.83
CA SER A 436 -12.20 -17.13 -5.75
C SER A 436 -10.76 -17.35 -6.20
N THR A 437 -9.87 -17.81 -5.31
CA THR A 437 -8.46 -18.13 -5.62
C THR A 437 -8.37 -19.17 -6.73
N PHE A 438 -9.14 -20.26 -6.65
CA PHE A 438 -9.18 -21.29 -7.68
C PHE A 438 -9.57 -20.70 -9.05
N ARG A 439 -10.61 -19.86 -9.10
CA ARG A 439 -11.07 -19.24 -10.36
C ARG A 439 -10.04 -18.27 -10.94
N TRP A 440 -9.42 -17.45 -10.10
CA TRP A 440 -8.36 -16.53 -10.54
C TRP A 440 -7.13 -17.28 -11.04
N ARG A 441 -6.75 -18.41 -10.42
CA ARG A 441 -5.70 -19.30 -10.94
C ARG A 441 -6.03 -19.83 -12.33
N GLN A 442 -7.25 -20.33 -12.52
CA GLN A 442 -7.70 -20.83 -13.82
C GLN A 442 -7.60 -19.74 -14.90
N LEU A 443 -8.01 -18.50 -14.59
CA LEU A 443 -7.87 -17.38 -15.51
C LEU A 443 -6.40 -17.02 -15.80
N LEU A 444 -5.56 -16.92 -14.77
CA LEU A 444 -4.14 -16.57 -14.93
C LEU A 444 -3.41 -17.63 -15.77
N HIS A 445 -3.75 -18.90 -15.59
CA HIS A 445 -3.21 -19.98 -16.41
C HIS A 445 -3.73 -19.90 -17.86
N ALA A 446 -5.05 -19.72 -18.04
CA ALA A 446 -5.64 -19.59 -19.37
C ALA A 446 -5.10 -18.40 -20.17
N THR A 447 -4.65 -17.33 -19.48
CA THR A 447 -4.12 -16.11 -20.09
C THR A 447 -2.59 -16.06 -20.16
N ALA A 448 -1.88 -17.09 -19.67
CA ALA A 448 -0.42 -17.14 -19.63
C ALA A 448 0.21 -17.01 -21.02
N GLY A 449 -0.41 -17.60 -22.05
CA GLY A 449 0.05 -17.51 -23.44
C GLY A 449 -0.25 -16.19 -24.14
N ASP A 450 -1.09 -15.33 -23.56
CA ASP A 450 -1.50 -14.07 -24.20
C ASP A 450 -0.51 -12.93 -23.90
N ARG A 451 0.21 -13.01 -22.77
CA ARG A 451 1.07 -11.94 -22.24
C ARG A 451 2.24 -12.51 -21.43
N THR A 452 3.28 -11.72 -21.23
CA THR A 452 4.37 -12.10 -20.31
C THR A 452 3.92 -11.86 -18.87
N THR A 453 3.83 -12.93 -18.07
CA THR A 453 3.39 -12.84 -16.67
C THR A 453 4.52 -13.21 -15.74
N ILE A 454 4.85 -12.34 -14.79
CA ILE A 454 5.85 -12.58 -13.75
C ILE A 454 5.12 -12.59 -12.41
N MET A 455 5.08 -13.72 -11.72
CA MET A 455 4.30 -13.89 -10.50
C MET A 455 5.19 -14.30 -9.34
N VAL A 456 5.22 -13.49 -8.28
CA VAL A 456 5.77 -13.90 -6.99
C VAL A 456 4.72 -14.75 -6.29
N THR A 457 5.09 -15.97 -5.93
CA THR A 457 4.21 -16.90 -5.21
C THR A 457 5.02 -17.74 -4.23
N HIS A 458 4.34 -18.24 -3.20
CA HIS A 458 4.83 -19.22 -2.26
C HIS A 458 3.92 -20.46 -2.22
N ASP A 459 3.02 -20.61 -3.19
CA ASP A 459 2.08 -21.73 -3.27
C ASP A 459 2.64 -22.80 -4.24
N PRO A 460 2.79 -24.07 -3.81
CA PRO A 460 3.26 -25.14 -4.69
C PRO A 460 2.32 -25.44 -5.86
N ILE A 461 1.02 -25.14 -5.74
CA ILE A 461 0.03 -25.32 -6.81
C ILE A 461 0.33 -24.34 -7.95
N ASP A 462 0.71 -23.10 -7.64
CA ASP A 462 1.06 -22.11 -8.67
C ASP A 462 2.34 -22.53 -9.40
N LEU A 463 3.31 -23.09 -8.66
CA LEU A 463 4.59 -23.55 -9.19
C LEU A 463 4.44 -24.75 -10.13
N SER A 464 3.72 -25.79 -9.69
CA SER A 464 3.59 -27.05 -10.43
C SER A 464 2.45 -27.06 -11.45
N GLY A 465 1.40 -26.26 -11.23
CA GLY A 465 0.19 -26.28 -12.03
C GLY A 465 0.07 -25.15 -13.06
N MET A 466 0.86 -24.07 -12.93
CA MET A 466 0.67 -22.87 -13.78
C MET A 466 1.94 -22.28 -14.37
N ALA A 467 3.10 -22.43 -13.72
CA ALA A 467 4.33 -21.83 -14.18
C ALA A 467 4.92 -22.59 -15.38
N ASP A 468 5.33 -21.86 -16.41
CA ASP A 468 6.14 -22.40 -17.51
C ASP A 468 7.63 -22.30 -17.19
N HIS A 469 7.98 -21.34 -16.34
CA HIS A 469 9.34 -20.92 -16.05
C HIS A 469 9.45 -20.51 -14.58
N VAL A 470 10.60 -20.73 -13.94
CA VAL A 470 10.80 -20.46 -12.52
C VAL A 470 12.13 -19.78 -12.28
N VAL A 471 12.10 -18.72 -11.48
CA VAL A 471 13.28 -17.99 -10.99
C VAL A 471 13.34 -18.17 -9.47
N VAL A 472 14.41 -18.80 -8.99
CA VAL A 472 14.63 -19.05 -7.57
C VAL A 472 15.58 -17.99 -7.02
N MET A 473 15.16 -17.26 -5.99
CA MET A 473 15.96 -16.22 -5.35
C MET A 473 16.34 -16.58 -3.91
N GLU A 474 17.62 -16.40 -3.55
CA GLU A 474 18.10 -16.46 -2.17
C GLU A 474 19.13 -15.35 -1.92
N ASN A 475 19.10 -14.74 -0.73
CA ASN A 475 20.08 -13.71 -0.33
C ASN A 475 20.29 -12.56 -1.33
N GLY A 476 19.25 -12.19 -2.09
CA GLY A 476 19.31 -11.10 -3.07
C GLY A 476 19.89 -11.48 -4.44
N VAL A 477 20.18 -12.76 -4.69
CA VAL A 477 20.67 -13.26 -5.98
C VAL A 477 19.74 -14.33 -6.55
N VAL A 478 19.76 -14.46 -7.89
CA VAL A 478 19.09 -15.56 -8.60
C VAL A 478 19.99 -16.79 -8.54
N VAL A 479 19.46 -17.88 -7.98
CA VAL A 479 20.16 -19.16 -7.80
C VAL A 479 19.84 -20.13 -8.93
N ALA A 480 18.63 -20.05 -9.49
CA ALA A 480 18.20 -20.84 -10.65
C ALA A 480 17.21 -20.04 -11.50
N ASP A 481 17.23 -20.27 -12.82
CA ASP A 481 16.49 -19.56 -13.87
C ASP A 481 16.23 -20.58 -15.00
N ASP A 482 15.19 -21.42 -14.83
CA ASP A 482 14.93 -22.60 -15.67
C ASP A 482 13.44 -22.87 -15.89
N ALA A 483 13.12 -23.84 -16.76
CA ALA A 483 11.76 -24.33 -16.94
C ALA A 483 11.17 -24.86 -15.63
N ALA A 484 9.86 -24.66 -15.43
CA ALA A 484 9.21 -25.10 -14.19
C ALA A 484 9.32 -26.62 -13.97
N GLU A 485 9.23 -27.41 -15.05
CA GLU A 485 9.41 -28.85 -15.02
C GLU A 485 10.79 -29.24 -14.47
N GLU A 486 11.86 -28.58 -14.92
CA GLU A 486 13.24 -28.82 -14.45
C GLU A 486 13.37 -28.49 -12.96
N ILE A 487 12.83 -27.36 -12.50
CA ILE A 487 12.92 -26.96 -11.08
C ILE A 487 12.09 -27.86 -10.17
N VAL A 488 10.96 -28.39 -10.66
CA VAL A 488 10.11 -29.32 -9.90
C VAL A 488 10.77 -30.70 -9.81
N GLN A 489 11.38 -31.18 -10.90
CA GLN A 489 12.11 -32.45 -10.92
C GLN A 489 13.44 -32.37 -10.17
N HIS A 490 14.11 -31.22 -10.23
CA HIS A 490 15.42 -30.95 -9.64
C HIS A 490 15.40 -29.70 -8.75
N PRO A 491 14.82 -29.76 -7.53
CA PRO A 491 14.77 -28.62 -6.63
C PRO A 491 16.18 -28.10 -6.28
N PRO A 492 16.57 -26.88 -6.71
CA PRO A 492 17.95 -26.41 -6.61
C PRO A 492 18.35 -26.06 -5.17
N THR A 493 17.38 -25.68 -4.33
CA THR A 493 17.64 -25.25 -2.95
C THR A 493 16.71 -25.96 -1.95
N ALA A 494 17.11 -25.95 -0.68
CA ALA A 494 16.32 -26.50 0.41
C ALA A 494 14.91 -25.86 0.50
N PHE A 495 14.82 -24.56 0.23
CA PHE A 495 13.54 -23.84 0.21
C PHE A 495 12.58 -24.44 -0.83
N VAL A 496 13.04 -24.68 -2.05
CA VAL A 496 12.21 -25.23 -3.14
C VAL A 496 11.74 -26.64 -2.81
N SER A 497 12.62 -27.48 -2.23
CA SER A 497 12.24 -28.83 -1.82
C SER A 497 11.20 -28.84 -0.70
N THR A 498 11.32 -27.95 0.30
CA THR A 498 10.31 -27.82 1.35
C THR A 498 8.97 -27.34 0.78
N LEU A 499 9.00 -26.37 -0.14
CA LEU A 499 7.80 -25.87 -0.81
C LEU A 499 7.06 -26.99 -1.56
N LEU A 500 7.81 -27.81 -2.32
CA LEU A 500 7.26 -28.95 -3.06
C LEU A 500 6.94 -30.17 -2.19
N SER A 501 7.22 -30.11 -0.88
CA SER A 501 7.11 -31.24 0.04
C SER A 501 7.88 -32.48 -0.45
N VAL A 502 9.12 -32.29 -0.91
CA VAL A 502 10.03 -33.35 -1.37
C VAL A 502 11.23 -33.41 -0.44
N ASN A 503 11.67 -34.62 -0.08
CA ASN A 503 12.93 -34.79 0.65
C ASN A 503 14.09 -34.47 -0.27
N ARG A 504 15.02 -33.62 0.18
CA ARG A 504 16.23 -33.24 -0.55
C ARG A 504 17.45 -33.37 0.35
N ILE A 505 18.40 -34.19 -0.07
CA ILE A 505 19.66 -34.43 0.66
C ILE A 505 20.81 -34.15 -0.30
N VAL A 506 21.86 -33.46 0.19
CA VAL A 506 23.08 -33.20 -0.59
C VAL A 506 24.18 -34.08 -0.01
N GLY A 507 24.92 -34.77 -0.87
CA GLY A 507 26.04 -35.61 -0.44
C GLY A 507 27.00 -35.89 -1.59
N ASP A 508 28.10 -36.57 -1.28
CA ASP A 508 29.15 -36.89 -2.24
C ASP A 508 29.00 -38.33 -2.75
N VAL A 509 29.18 -38.52 -4.05
CA VAL A 509 29.06 -39.84 -4.68
C VAL A 509 30.22 -40.73 -4.25
N SER A 510 29.91 -41.88 -3.63
CA SER A 510 30.89 -42.85 -3.15
C SER A 510 31.05 -44.07 -4.07
N ALA A 511 30.00 -44.45 -4.80
CA ALA A 511 30.06 -45.53 -5.80
C ALA A 511 28.97 -45.35 -6.87
N VAL A 512 29.26 -45.81 -8.10
CA VAL A 512 28.30 -45.83 -9.22
C VAL A 512 28.40 -47.19 -9.90
N GLU A 513 27.32 -47.98 -9.84
CA GLU A 513 27.25 -49.33 -10.42
C GLU A 513 25.88 -49.56 -11.08
N ASN A 514 25.83 -49.87 -12.38
CA ASN A 514 24.61 -50.27 -13.09
C ASN A 514 23.38 -49.37 -12.81
N ASN A 515 23.52 -48.06 -12.99
CA ASN A 515 22.51 -47.01 -12.68
C ASN A 515 22.12 -46.87 -11.19
N VAL A 516 22.76 -47.62 -10.29
CA VAL A 516 22.65 -47.42 -8.86
C VAL A 516 23.79 -46.51 -8.41
N VAL A 517 23.45 -45.44 -7.70
CA VAL A 517 24.40 -44.46 -7.17
C VAL A 517 24.34 -44.52 -5.65
N THR A 518 25.50 -44.68 -5.05
CA THR A 518 25.68 -44.58 -3.59
C THR A 518 26.22 -43.19 -3.27
N VAL A 519 25.52 -42.50 -2.38
CA VAL A 519 25.82 -41.12 -1.96
C VAL A 519 26.05 -41.11 -0.46
N GLN A 520 27.13 -40.48 -0.03
CA GLN A 520 27.46 -40.28 1.38
C GLN A 520 27.08 -38.86 1.78
N SER A 521 26.27 -38.72 2.83
CA SER A 521 25.88 -37.41 3.39
C SER A 521 26.08 -37.43 4.91
N GLY A 522 27.21 -36.96 5.40
CA GLY A 522 27.57 -37.10 6.82
C GLY A 522 27.67 -38.58 7.20
N ASP A 523 26.91 -39.01 8.21
CA ASP A 523 26.93 -40.38 8.72
C ASP A 523 25.96 -41.33 7.98
N ILE A 524 25.18 -40.83 7.01
CA ILE A 524 24.24 -41.66 6.25
C ILE A 524 24.78 -42.00 4.85
N THR A 525 24.64 -43.28 4.51
CA THR A 525 24.83 -43.78 3.15
C THR A 525 23.45 -43.95 2.50
N ILE A 526 23.33 -43.43 1.29
CA ILE A 526 22.09 -43.38 0.52
C ILE A 526 22.31 -44.11 -0.79
N VAL A 527 21.48 -45.10 -1.08
CA VAL A 527 21.50 -45.86 -2.34
C VAL A 527 20.26 -45.49 -3.13
N GLY A 528 20.45 -44.89 -4.30
CA GLY A 528 19.38 -44.48 -5.20
C GLY A 528 19.66 -44.85 -6.65
N ILE A 529 18.72 -44.50 -7.53
CA ILE A 529 18.86 -44.66 -8.97
C ILE A 529 19.30 -43.33 -9.62
N LEU A 530 20.17 -43.43 -10.61
CA LEU A 530 20.56 -42.30 -11.44
C LEU A 530 19.33 -41.81 -12.22
N PHE A 531 18.97 -40.54 -12.02
CA PHE A 531 17.84 -39.91 -12.72
C PHE A 531 18.31 -38.96 -13.84
N SER A 532 19.57 -38.52 -13.84
CA SER A 532 20.14 -37.66 -14.88
C SER A 532 20.78 -38.46 -16.02
N ASP A 533 20.70 -37.93 -17.25
CA ASP A 533 21.33 -38.51 -18.45
C ASP A 533 22.84 -38.67 -18.33
N VAL A 534 23.47 -37.84 -17.50
CA VAL A 534 24.91 -37.86 -17.24
C VAL A 534 25.18 -38.50 -15.88
N ALA A 535 25.85 -39.65 -15.89
CA ALA A 535 26.29 -40.32 -14.66
C ALA A 535 27.31 -39.45 -13.91
N PRO A 536 27.14 -39.23 -12.59
CA PRO A 536 28.12 -38.55 -11.77
C PRO A 536 29.38 -39.40 -11.59
N GLN A 537 30.51 -38.77 -11.29
CA GLN A 537 31.76 -39.43 -10.95
C GLN A 537 31.88 -39.60 -9.44
N VAL A 538 32.66 -40.58 -9.00
CA VAL A 538 32.99 -40.74 -7.58
C VAL A 538 33.72 -39.48 -7.09
N GLY A 539 33.24 -38.90 -6.00
CA GLY A 539 33.69 -37.61 -5.46
C GLY A 539 32.89 -36.40 -5.92
N ASP A 540 31.96 -36.54 -6.87
CA ASP A 540 31.06 -35.46 -7.24
C ASP A 540 30.03 -35.20 -6.12
N THR A 541 29.77 -33.93 -5.83
CA THR A 541 28.64 -33.54 -4.97
C THR A 541 27.34 -33.59 -5.77
N THR A 542 26.37 -34.36 -5.28
CA THR A 542 25.08 -34.63 -5.92
C THR A 542 23.91 -34.26 -5.01
N THR A 543 22.72 -34.12 -5.59
CA THR A 543 21.47 -33.93 -4.85
C THR A 543 20.62 -35.18 -5.01
N VAL A 544 20.08 -35.65 -3.89
CA VAL A 544 19.22 -36.82 -3.82
C VAL A 544 17.82 -36.38 -3.43
N THR A 545 16.80 -36.87 -4.14
CA THR A 545 15.40 -36.54 -3.86
C THR A 545 14.49 -37.75 -3.79
N PHE A 546 13.48 -37.70 -2.92
CA PHE A 546 12.42 -38.71 -2.84
C PHE A 546 11.16 -38.13 -2.18
N LEU A 547 10.00 -38.68 -2.51
CA LEU A 547 8.73 -38.21 -1.96
C LEU A 547 8.52 -38.69 -0.51
N PRO A 548 7.81 -37.93 0.35
CA PRO A 548 7.50 -38.36 1.71
C PRO A 548 6.70 -39.65 1.79
N ASN A 549 5.86 -39.94 0.81
CA ASN A 549 5.08 -41.18 0.73
C ASN A 549 5.93 -42.42 0.38
N ALA A 550 7.19 -42.23 -0.03
CA ALA A 550 8.14 -43.32 -0.26
C ALA A 550 8.84 -43.78 1.01
N VAL A 551 8.67 -43.05 2.12
CA VAL A 551 9.31 -43.33 3.41
C VAL A 551 8.37 -44.15 4.29
N THR A 552 8.82 -45.34 4.69
CA THR A 552 8.15 -46.15 5.70
C THR A 552 8.79 -45.88 7.06
N LEU A 553 7.97 -45.63 8.09
CA LEU A 553 8.44 -45.50 9.47
C LEU A 553 8.25 -46.81 10.24
N ARG A 554 9.30 -47.25 10.93
CA ARG A 554 9.31 -48.41 11.83
C ARG A 554 9.74 -47.99 13.24
N THR A 555 9.12 -48.57 14.27
CA THR A 555 9.56 -48.38 15.66
C THR A 555 10.77 -49.23 15.97
N VAL A 556 11.70 -48.70 16.75
CA VAL A 556 12.90 -49.46 17.15
C VAL A 556 12.51 -50.41 18.29
N SER A 557 12.45 -51.72 18.02
CA SER A 557 12.28 -52.75 19.06
C SER A 557 13.60 -53.03 19.77
N ALA A 558 13.53 -53.44 21.04
CA ALA A 558 14.68 -53.85 21.84
C ALA A 558 15.23 -55.24 21.44
N GLU A 559 14.46 -56.02 20.69
CA GLU A 559 14.89 -57.29 20.10
C GLU A 559 15.32 -57.03 18.66
N ALA A 560 16.60 -57.29 18.36
CA ALA A 560 17.18 -57.14 17.04
C ALA A 560 16.67 -58.25 16.11
N ASP A 561 15.41 -58.16 15.69
CA ASP A 561 14.93 -58.92 14.56
C ASP A 561 15.64 -58.39 13.30
N GLU A 562 16.56 -59.18 12.75
CA GLU A 562 17.08 -58.96 11.41
C GLU A 562 15.94 -59.10 10.41
N HIS A 563 15.34 -57.96 10.05
CA HIS A 563 14.29 -57.91 9.04
C HIS A 563 14.92 -58.14 7.67
N ASN A 564 14.70 -59.30 7.07
CA ASN A 564 15.18 -59.62 5.73
C ASN A 564 14.31 -58.91 4.67
N GLU A 565 14.68 -57.67 4.34
CA GLU A 565 13.92 -56.81 3.41
C GLU A 565 14.75 -56.34 2.20
N SER A 566 14.06 -55.95 1.13
CA SER A 566 14.69 -55.48 -0.12
C SER A 566 15.01 -53.98 -0.11
N ALA A 567 14.61 -53.26 0.94
CA ALA A 567 14.98 -51.86 1.12
C ALA A 567 16.50 -51.75 1.34
N ARG A 568 17.13 -50.79 0.65
CA ARG A 568 18.58 -50.56 0.72
C ARG A 568 18.94 -49.39 1.63
N ASN A 569 17.94 -48.60 2.03
CA ASN A 569 18.12 -47.42 2.86
C ASN A 569 17.34 -47.62 4.15
N VAL A 570 18.05 -47.76 5.26
CA VAL A 570 17.48 -47.88 6.60
C VAL A 570 18.27 -46.95 7.52
N TRP A 571 17.61 -45.93 8.05
CA TRP A 571 18.26 -44.90 8.86
C TRP A 571 17.53 -44.71 10.18
N LYS A 572 18.27 -44.76 11.29
CA LYS A 572 17.75 -44.44 12.62
C LYS A 572 17.73 -42.93 12.81
N GLY A 573 16.62 -42.40 13.29
CA GLY A 573 16.47 -40.97 13.57
C GLY A 573 15.43 -40.70 14.65
N THR A 574 15.33 -39.44 15.03
CA THR A 574 14.42 -38.98 16.09
C THR A 574 13.30 -38.15 15.48
N VAL A 575 12.05 -38.43 15.85
CA VAL A 575 10.88 -37.65 15.44
C VAL A 575 10.99 -36.24 16.01
N THR A 576 10.90 -35.23 15.16
CA THR A 576 11.02 -33.81 15.53
C THR A 576 9.70 -33.06 15.41
N SER A 577 8.88 -33.40 14.41
CA SER A 577 7.52 -32.85 14.26
C SER A 577 6.56 -33.92 13.73
N ILE A 578 5.28 -33.72 14.04
CA ILE A 578 4.16 -34.53 13.55
C ILE A 578 3.06 -33.54 13.16
N ASP A 579 2.92 -33.31 11.86
CA ASP A 579 2.06 -32.27 11.31
C ASP A 579 0.85 -32.90 10.61
N ALA A 580 -0.35 -32.59 11.09
CA ALA A 580 -1.59 -33.09 10.49
C ALA A 580 -1.92 -32.30 9.22
N VAL A 581 -2.03 -32.99 8.09
CA VAL A 581 -2.41 -32.37 6.81
C VAL A 581 -3.86 -32.76 6.49
N ASN A 582 -4.78 -31.83 6.75
CA ASN A 582 -6.20 -32.04 6.46
C ASN A 582 -6.53 -31.59 5.03
N HIS A 583 -6.94 -32.53 4.18
CA HIS A 583 -7.55 -32.25 2.88
C HIS A 583 -9.04 -32.57 2.92
N GLY A 584 -9.83 -31.65 3.48
CA GLY A 584 -11.30 -31.71 3.43
C GLY A 584 -11.93 -32.96 4.06
N ILE A 585 -13.26 -32.96 4.16
CA ILE A 585 -14.02 -34.06 4.74
C ILE A 585 -14.14 -35.16 3.67
N GLY A 586 -13.29 -36.19 3.72
CA GLY A 586 -13.43 -37.40 2.88
C GLY A 586 -12.12 -38.03 2.38
N ALA A 587 -11.00 -37.30 2.36
CA ALA A 587 -9.69 -37.91 2.13
C ALA A 587 -9.16 -38.49 3.46
N ALA A 588 -8.52 -39.66 3.42
CA ALA A 588 -7.82 -40.19 4.59
C ALA A 588 -6.85 -39.14 5.11
N SER A 589 -7.04 -38.67 6.35
CA SER A 589 -6.13 -37.73 6.98
C SER A 589 -4.74 -38.36 7.01
N HIS A 590 -3.80 -37.70 6.35
CA HIS A 590 -2.40 -38.09 6.40
C HIS A 590 -1.66 -37.12 7.32
N VAL A 591 -0.57 -37.61 7.88
CA VAL A 591 0.27 -36.92 8.82
C VAL A 591 1.68 -36.95 8.24
N VAL A 592 2.31 -35.79 8.22
CA VAL A 592 3.70 -35.64 7.82
C VAL A 592 4.54 -35.68 9.08
N VAL A 593 5.40 -36.67 9.18
CA VAL A 593 6.32 -36.87 10.30
C VAL A 593 7.71 -36.47 9.85
N THR A 594 8.33 -35.52 10.55
CA THR A 594 9.70 -35.09 10.27
C THR A 594 10.66 -35.79 11.21
N VAL A 595 11.61 -36.54 10.66
CA VAL A 595 12.61 -37.32 11.40
C VAL A 595 13.99 -36.71 11.18
N SER A 596 14.70 -36.40 12.27
CA SER A 596 16.09 -35.96 12.24
C SER A 596 17.01 -37.17 12.24
N ILE A 597 17.90 -37.25 11.26
CA ILE A 597 18.89 -38.31 11.08
C ILE A 597 20.26 -37.64 10.99
N GLY A 598 20.98 -37.57 12.11
CA GLY A 598 22.20 -36.76 12.20
C GLY A 598 21.90 -35.28 11.94
N GLN A 599 22.45 -34.74 10.84
CA GLN A 599 22.23 -33.36 10.38
C GLN A 599 21.16 -33.23 9.29
N VAL A 600 20.52 -34.33 8.89
CA VAL A 600 19.55 -34.38 7.80
C VAL A 600 18.15 -34.54 8.35
N TYR A 601 17.16 -33.90 7.72
CA TYR A 601 15.75 -34.06 8.04
C TYR A 601 15.03 -34.80 6.93
N VAL A 602 14.25 -35.81 7.28
CA VAL A 602 13.45 -36.62 6.36
C VAL A 602 11.98 -36.55 6.76
N MET A 603 11.15 -36.13 5.82
CA MET A 603 9.70 -36.11 5.91
C MET A 603 9.13 -37.44 5.44
N ALA A 604 8.23 -38.03 6.24
CA ALA A 604 7.48 -39.23 5.91
C ALA A 604 5.98 -38.92 5.96
N SER A 605 5.25 -39.25 4.90
CA SER A 605 3.80 -39.09 4.84
C SER A 605 3.13 -40.42 5.12
N ILE A 606 2.49 -40.53 6.28
CA ILE A 606 1.79 -41.75 6.74
C ILE A 606 0.33 -41.44 7.04
N THR A 607 -0.51 -42.48 7.15
CA THR A 607 -1.90 -42.26 7.58
C THR A 607 -1.97 -41.86 9.06
N ALA A 608 -2.96 -41.07 9.45
CA ALA A 608 -3.19 -40.73 10.85
C ALA A 608 -3.37 -41.98 11.73
N ASN A 609 -4.00 -43.03 11.20
CA ASN A 609 -4.15 -44.30 11.90
C ASN A 609 -2.81 -45.03 12.12
N SER A 610 -1.90 -44.99 11.14
CA SER A 610 -0.54 -45.52 11.29
C SER A 610 0.23 -44.79 12.37
N ALA A 611 0.14 -43.46 12.42
CA ALA A 611 0.80 -42.65 13.44
C ALA A 611 0.30 -43.01 14.87
N LEU A 612 -1.01 -43.19 15.03
CA LEU A 612 -1.63 -43.62 16.30
C LEU A 612 -1.25 -45.05 16.68
N THR A 613 -1.26 -45.97 15.73
CA THR A 613 -0.94 -47.39 15.97
C THR A 613 0.52 -47.57 16.38
N LEU A 614 1.43 -46.78 15.78
CA LEU A 614 2.86 -46.78 16.12
C LEU A 614 3.17 -46.00 17.41
N GLY A 615 2.18 -45.28 17.98
CA GLY A 615 2.39 -44.46 19.17
C GLY A 615 3.43 -43.36 18.96
N LEU A 616 3.48 -42.74 17.78
CA LEU A 616 4.52 -41.77 17.44
C LEU A 616 4.40 -40.50 18.30
N GLU A 617 5.50 -40.15 18.97
CA GLU A 617 5.64 -38.93 19.76
C GLU A 617 6.89 -38.15 19.34
N VAL A 618 6.87 -36.83 19.53
CA VAL A 618 8.07 -36.00 19.33
C VAL A 618 9.14 -36.42 20.34
N GLY A 619 10.35 -36.69 19.85
CA GLY A 619 11.46 -37.25 20.63
C GLY A 619 11.59 -38.78 20.53
N MET A 620 10.63 -39.48 19.93
CA MET A 620 10.70 -40.92 19.72
C MET A 620 11.77 -41.29 18.69
N THR A 621 12.51 -42.37 18.91
CA THR A 621 13.45 -42.91 17.92
C THR A 621 12.74 -43.88 16.99
N VAL A 622 12.89 -43.68 15.68
CA VAL A 622 12.28 -44.46 14.61
C VAL A 622 13.30 -44.79 13.53
N GLU A 623 12.99 -45.81 12.72
CA GLU A 623 13.74 -46.15 11.51
C GLU A 623 12.97 -45.69 10.27
N CYS A 624 13.65 -44.93 9.41
CA CYS A 624 13.17 -44.57 8.09
C CYS A 624 13.66 -45.63 7.09
N VAL A 625 12.72 -46.35 6.46
CA VAL A 625 13.00 -47.42 5.49
C VAL A 625 12.53 -47.00 4.11
N ILE A 626 13.45 -46.97 3.14
CA ILE A 626 13.19 -46.50 1.77
C ILE A 626 13.83 -47.45 0.74
N LYS A 627 13.06 -47.80 -0.30
CA LYS A 627 13.59 -48.56 -1.44
C LYS A 627 14.45 -47.67 -2.33
N ALA A 628 15.59 -48.18 -2.80
CA ALA A 628 16.49 -47.44 -3.70
C ALA A 628 15.79 -46.97 -4.99
N LEU A 629 14.79 -47.72 -5.49
CA LEU A 629 13.99 -47.36 -6.66
C LEU A 629 13.15 -46.09 -6.48
N ASN A 630 12.91 -45.65 -5.24
CA ASN A 630 12.15 -44.44 -4.95
C ASN A 630 13.07 -43.24 -4.67
N ILE A 631 14.38 -43.41 -4.75
CA ILE A 631 15.38 -42.39 -4.50
C ILE A 631 16.04 -42.00 -5.82
N ASN A 632 15.80 -40.77 -6.26
CA ASN A 632 16.40 -40.21 -7.46
C ASN A 632 17.68 -39.44 -7.11
N VAL A 633 18.76 -39.74 -7.82
CA VAL A 633 20.07 -39.08 -7.66
C VAL A 633 20.35 -38.20 -8.89
N HIS A 634 20.68 -36.93 -8.64
CA HIS A 634 20.75 -35.86 -9.63
C HIS A 634 22.16 -35.29 -9.73
N ASN A 635 22.76 -35.32 -10.92
CA ASN A 635 24.09 -34.74 -11.13
C ASN A 635 24.06 -33.20 -11.22
N VAL A 636 24.74 -32.53 -10.29
CA VAL A 636 24.80 -31.04 -10.20
C VAL A 636 25.75 -30.44 -11.25
N HIS A 637 26.66 -31.23 -11.82
CA HIS A 637 27.73 -30.74 -12.70
C HIS A 637 27.35 -30.53 -14.17
N ALA A 638 26.16 -30.97 -14.62
CA ALA A 638 25.71 -30.78 -16.00
C ALA A 638 25.22 -29.34 -16.30
N GLN A 639 24.81 -28.56 -15.30
CA GLN A 639 24.06 -27.31 -15.52
C GLN A 639 24.90 -26.01 -15.61
N LYS A 640 26.25 -26.08 -15.69
CA LYS A 640 27.11 -24.88 -15.78
C LYS A 640 27.84 -24.67 -17.12
N LYS A 641 27.49 -25.42 -18.17
CA LYS A 641 28.04 -25.25 -19.53
C LYS A 641 26.94 -25.24 -20.59
N SER A 642 26.17 -24.16 -20.65
CA SER A 642 25.60 -23.67 -21.92
C SER A 642 25.54 -22.16 -21.91
#